data_AF-A0A7Y5VUY6-F1
#
_entry.id   AF-A0A7Y5VUY6-F1
#
_cell.length_a   1.000
_cell.length_b   1.000
_cell.length_c   1.000
_cell.angle_alpha   90.00
_cell.angle_beta   90.00
_cell.angle_gamma   90.00
#
_symmetry.space_group_name_H-M   'P 1'
#
loop_
_entity.id
_entity.type
_entity.pdbx_description
1 polymer ?
#
loop_
_entity_poly.entity_id
_entity_poly.type
_entity_poly.pdbx_seq_one_letter_code
_entity_poly.pdbx_strand_id
1 'polypeptide(L)'
;MSTNRARMNQRAILLAVALLLMLQGGTTVALGQCQWLPGEGLRGPDAPVNALTSWDPDGPGPATPLLVAGGDFSIVGTAAANRIAAWDGTSWQPLGSGMNGEVRALAVFNGELIAAGSFTTAGGVGANRIARWNGTSWQPLGSGMNGEVRALTVFNGELIAGGGFTTAGGVTVNRIARWNGATWQTLGSGMNSPVYALAVYSNALIAGGEFTTPANRIARWNGTSWAALGSGMNNPVDALTAYNGELVAGGSFTNAGDVGASRIARWNGASWQPLGAGTNNWVRALTVYNGELIAGGYFTTAGGVTVNRIARWNGTSWAALGSGMGDGFLLAFAVYDGELIAGGGFGTAGGVGANNIACWNGATWQALGSGMNGSVFALTVYDGELIAGGQFGTAGATEAKRVARWDGTSWLPLGGGLGSGINEWVYSLSVLNGELIAGGNFTTADGVTVNRIARWNGTSWAALGSGMNGTVLALIAYNGELIAGGAFTTAGGVGASNIARWNGASWQPLGSGMNDWVNALTVYNGELIAGGFFTTAGGVSANRIARWNGTNWQALGSGMNSAVHALAIYNSELVAGGGFTTAGGVSANRIARWNGSSWAALGTGMNATLLDLAVYDGELVAVGGFTTAGGVTVNRIARWNGAVWQALGSGLGTEVFETARTLTVYDDELIAGGDFLTAGGQVSAYWARWGCPAPCVGDIDNDGVVGQSDLGGLLSAFGSCPGDPNYNPAANIAGDACIDQSDLGLLLANFGTTCP
;
A
#
# COMPACT_ATOMS: atom_id res chain seq x y z
N MET A 1 -61.95 -39.53 -2.01
CA MET A 1 -62.44 -38.18 -2.42
C MET A 1 -62.07 -37.06 -1.45
N SER A 2 -61.60 -37.31 -0.21
CA SER A 2 -61.27 -36.24 0.76
C SER A 2 -59.94 -35.52 0.48
N THR A 3 -58.90 -36.21 0.00
CA THR A 3 -57.53 -35.70 -0.10
C THR A 3 -57.31 -34.59 -1.15
N ASN A 4 -58.05 -34.60 -2.27
CA ASN A 4 -57.84 -33.61 -3.35
C ASN A 4 -58.45 -32.22 -3.06
N ARG A 5 -59.33 -32.07 -2.05
CA ARG A 5 -59.86 -30.74 -1.68
C ARG A 5 -58.89 -29.91 -0.82
N ALA A 6 -58.04 -30.55 -0.02
CA ALA A 6 -57.08 -29.84 0.84
C ALA A 6 -56.00 -29.08 0.03
N ARG A 7 -55.32 -29.77 -0.90
CA ARG A 7 -54.26 -29.17 -1.73
C ARG A 7 -54.76 -28.08 -2.70
N MET A 8 -56.05 -28.09 -3.04
CA MET A 8 -56.64 -27.10 -3.94
C MET A 8 -56.94 -25.77 -3.23
N ASN A 9 -57.35 -25.81 -1.96
CA ASN A 9 -57.63 -24.59 -1.18
C ASN A 9 -56.35 -23.79 -0.83
N GLN A 10 -55.22 -24.44 -0.51
CA GLN A 10 -53.97 -23.71 -0.26
C GLN A 10 -53.48 -22.96 -1.51
N ARG A 11 -53.54 -23.58 -2.69
CA ARG A 11 -53.17 -22.89 -3.95
C ARG A 11 -54.12 -21.75 -4.31
N ALA A 12 -55.42 -21.89 -4.03
CA ALA A 12 -56.39 -20.83 -4.30
C ALA A 12 -56.22 -19.59 -3.38
N ILE A 13 -55.81 -19.79 -2.12
CA ILE A 13 -55.63 -18.70 -1.15
C ILE A 13 -54.37 -17.88 -1.45
N LEU A 14 -53.25 -18.50 -1.86
CA LEU A 14 -52.07 -17.73 -2.28
C LEU A 14 -52.29 -16.97 -3.60
N LEU A 15 -52.96 -17.58 -4.59
CA LEU A 15 -53.26 -16.88 -5.87
C LEU A 15 -54.13 -15.63 -5.68
N ALA A 16 -54.99 -15.60 -4.67
CA ALA A 16 -55.86 -14.46 -4.39
C ALA A 16 -55.12 -13.23 -3.84
N VAL A 17 -53.92 -13.41 -3.25
CA VAL A 17 -53.08 -12.31 -2.75
C VAL A 17 -52.16 -11.79 -3.87
N ALA A 18 -51.61 -12.69 -4.68
CA ALA A 18 -50.67 -12.36 -5.75
C ALA A 18 -51.25 -11.44 -6.86
N LEU A 19 -52.58 -11.42 -7.04
CA LEU A 19 -53.23 -10.69 -8.14
C LEU A 19 -53.55 -9.21 -7.84
N LEU A 20 -53.22 -8.70 -6.65
CA LEU A 20 -53.60 -7.33 -6.24
C LEU A 20 -52.44 -6.31 -6.20
N LEU A 21 -51.20 -6.73 -6.51
CA LEU A 21 -49.99 -5.89 -6.39
C LEU A 21 -49.18 -5.70 -7.68
N MET A 22 -49.39 -6.49 -8.73
CA MET A 22 -48.66 -6.34 -10.00
C MET A 22 -49.16 -5.17 -10.84
N LEU A 23 -48.83 -3.92 -10.45
CA LEU A 23 -49.14 -2.73 -11.27
C LEU A 23 -48.25 -1.49 -11.03
N GLN A 24 -46.93 -1.65 -10.83
CA GLN A 24 -45.94 -0.60 -11.12
C GLN A 24 -44.66 -1.16 -11.77
N GLY A 25 -43.83 -0.26 -12.30
CA GLY A 25 -42.85 -0.49 -13.36
C GLY A 25 -41.82 -1.61 -13.14
N GLY A 26 -41.48 -2.28 -14.25
CA GLY A 26 -40.27 -3.08 -14.32
C GLY A 26 -39.03 -2.20 -14.42
N THR A 27 -38.12 -2.36 -13.47
CA THR A 27 -36.78 -1.76 -13.47
C THR A 27 -35.75 -2.78 -13.95
N THR A 28 -34.63 -2.30 -14.51
CA THR A 28 -33.49 -3.14 -14.86
C THR A 28 -32.74 -3.55 -13.60
N VAL A 29 -32.44 -4.85 -13.47
CA VAL A 29 -31.59 -5.38 -12.39
C VAL A 29 -30.28 -4.60 -12.32
N ALA A 30 -29.99 -4.02 -11.16
CA ALA A 30 -28.65 -3.57 -10.82
C ALA A 30 -27.95 -4.71 -10.09
N LEU A 31 -26.71 -5.01 -10.46
CA LEU A 31 -25.86 -5.83 -9.60
C LEU A 31 -25.57 -5.01 -8.34
N GLY A 32 -25.51 -5.67 -7.18
CA GLY A 32 -25.07 -5.06 -5.93
C GLY A 32 -23.79 -4.26 -6.19
N GLN A 33 -23.86 -2.94 -5.97
CA GLN A 33 -22.69 -2.11 -6.21
C GLN A 33 -21.62 -2.50 -5.19
N CYS A 34 -20.36 -2.49 -5.61
CA CYS A 34 -19.30 -2.55 -4.63
C CYS A 34 -19.41 -1.32 -3.69
N GLN A 35 -19.37 -1.54 -2.37
CA GLN A 35 -19.52 -0.49 -1.36
C GLN A 35 -18.87 -0.73 0.05
N TRP A 36 -19.47 -0.22 1.16
CA TRP A 36 -18.97 0.63 2.31
C TRP A 36 -19.53 0.26 3.82
N LEU A 37 -18.92 -0.25 4.92
CA LEU A 37 -19.34 -0.42 6.38
C LEU A 37 -18.15 -1.01 7.25
N PRO A 38 -18.20 -1.37 8.57
CA PRO A 38 -17.00 -1.50 9.42
C PRO A 38 -16.07 -2.69 9.19
N GLY A 39 -14.95 -2.70 9.93
CA GLY A 39 -14.36 -3.93 10.43
C GLY A 39 -15.05 -4.36 11.69
N GLU A 40 -16.08 -5.20 11.52
CA GLU A 40 -16.77 -5.99 12.56
C GLU A 40 -17.17 -5.21 13.84
N GLY A 41 -17.36 -3.89 13.72
CA GLY A 41 -17.71 -2.99 14.81
C GLY A 41 -16.55 -2.56 15.72
N LEU A 42 -15.30 -2.73 15.32
CA LEU A 42 -14.14 -2.83 16.24
C LEU A 42 -12.95 -1.87 15.97
N ARG A 43 -11.96 -1.80 16.91
CA ARG A 43 -11.55 -0.50 17.52
C ARG A 43 -10.06 -0.06 17.69
N GLY A 44 -9.08 -0.52 16.91
CA GLY A 44 -8.13 0.44 16.25
C GLY A 44 -6.62 0.56 16.58
N PRO A 45 -5.70 0.41 15.60
CA PRO A 45 -4.25 0.40 15.79
C PRO A 45 -3.50 1.74 15.58
N ASP A 46 -3.01 2.41 16.66
CA ASP A 46 -3.54 3.55 17.47
C ASP A 46 -2.73 4.88 17.65
N ALA A 47 -1.49 5.03 17.20
CA ALA A 47 -0.72 6.21 16.53
C ALA A 47 -0.93 5.31 15.17
N PRO A 48 -1.39 5.79 14.02
CA PRO A 48 -1.20 5.22 12.66
C PRO A 48 -0.72 3.82 12.18
N VAL A 49 -0.97 3.35 10.91
CA VAL A 49 -0.32 2.17 10.21
C VAL A 49 0.85 2.42 9.24
N ASN A 50 1.64 1.40 8.79
CA ASN A 50 2.75 1.55 7.79
C ASN A 50 3.11 0.71 6.41
N ALA A 51 2.96 -0.54 5.78
CA ALA A 51 2.83 -0.86 4.22
C ALA A 51 2.66 -2.35 3.54
N LEU A 52 1.47 -3.00 3.32
CA LEU A 52 0.94 -4.44 3.55
C LEU A 52 1.32 -5.65 2.56
N THR A 53 1.36 -6.95 3.01
CA THR A 53 1.77 -8.24 2.29
C THR A 53 1.84 -9.52 3.17
N SER A 54 1.32 -10.69 2.77
CA SER A 54 1.20 -11.89 3.62
C SER A 54 2.47 -12.74 3.86
N TRP A 55 2.45 -13.62 4.88
CA TRP A 55 3.35 -14.76 5.13
C TRP A 55 2.58 -16.05 5.35
N ASP A 56 3.37 -17.10 5.54
CA ASP A 56 2.96 -18.45 5.79
C ASP A 56 4.00 -19.09 6.75
N PRO A 57 3.64 -19.43 8.01
CA PRO A 57 4.59 -19.82 9.04
C PRO A 57 5.32 -21.14 8.82
N ASP A 58 4.65 -22.09 8.16
CA ASP A 58 5.24 -23.36 7.75
C ASP A 58 5.30 -23.54 6.22
N GLY A 59 4.79 -22.57 5.46
CA GLY A 59 4.75 -22.61 4.00
C GLY A 59 3.56 -23.49 3.55
N PRO A 60 3.66 -24.26 2.45
CA PRO A 60 2.56 -25.13 2.03
C PRO A 60 2.31 -26.28 3.04
N GLY A 61 1.55 -25.95 4.09
CA GLY A 61 1.31 -26.71 5.31
C GLY A 61 -0.07 -26.40 5.91
N PRO A 62 -0.32 -26.77 7.19
CA PRO A 62 -1.61 -26.61 7.85
C PRO A 62 -1.83 -25.27 8.55
N ALA A 63 -0.82 -24.40 8.69
CA ALA A 63 -1.05 -23.04 9.18
C ALA A 63 -1.83 -22.22 8.13
N THR A 64 -2.67 -21.29 8.57
CA THR A 64 -3.23 -20.31 7.64
C THR A 64 -2.13 -19.33 7.21
N PRO A 65 -2.12 -18.89 5.94
CA PRO A 65 -1.38 -17.70 5.56
C PRO A 65 -1.80 -16.55 6.45
N LEU A 66 -0.82 -16.13 7.22
CA LEU A 66 -0.88 -15.25 8.35
C LEU A 66 -0.15 -14.01 7.85
N LEU A 67 -0.79 -12.84 7.93
CA LEU A 67 -0.51 -11.44 7.56
C LEU A 67 0.09 -10.24 8.51
N VAL A 68 1.09 -10.12 9.44
CA VAL A 68 1.39 -8.92 10.39
C VAL A 68 2.12 -7.61 10.04
N ALA A 69 2.27 -6.65 10.94
CA ALA A 69 3.06 -5.47 10.63
C ALA A 69 3.92 -4.80 11.69
N GLY A 70 3.96 -3.47 11.79
CA GLY A 70 4.71 -2.73 12.83
C GLY A 70 4.47 -1.24 12.79
N GLY A 71 5.25 -0.41 13.46
CA GLY A 71 5.34 0.99 13.03
C GLY A 71 5.69 1.97 14.11
N ASP A 72 4.70 2.49 14.84
CA ASP A 72 4.68 3.49 15.92
C ASP A 72 3.50 3.36 16.88
N PHE A 73 2.55 2.43 16.77
CA PHE A 73 1.24 2.41 17.50
C PHE A 73 1.21 2.41 19.05
N SER A 74 0.61 1.53 19.83
CA SER A 74 1.06 1.09 21.18
C SER A 74 0.04 0.24 21.80
N ILE A 75 -1.19 0.67 21.66
CA ILE A 75 -2.24 0.02 22.37
C ILE A 75 -3.46 -0.14 21.49
N VAL A 76 -3.79 -1.42 21.31
CA VAL A 76 -5.07 -1.94 20.87
C VAL A 76 -5.14 -3.40 21.44
N GLY A 77 -6.22 -4.18 21.32
CA GLY A 77 -6.32 -5.55 21.85
C GLY A 77 -6.95 -5.78 23.23
N THR A 78 -6.30 -6.54 24.13
CA THR A 78 -6.81 -6.82 25.49
C THR A 78 -5.81 -7.02 26.65
N ALA A 79 -4.58 -7.56 26.64
CA ALA A 79 -3.62 -8.13 25.68
C ALA A 79 -3.00 -7.21 24.62
N ALA A 80 -1.75 -7.49 24.23
CA ALA A 80 -0.71 -6.45 24.19
C ALA A 80 0.29 -6.61 23.02
N ALA A 81 0.90 -5.54 22.53
CA ALA A 81 0.70 -5.09 21.16
C ALA A 81 1.92 -4.39 20.36
N ASN A 82 3.10 -4.09 20.93
CA ASN A 82 4.31 -3.44 20.36
C ASN A 82 5.16 -4.15 19.26
N ARG A 83 5.11 -3.54 18.06
CA ARG A 83 5.97 -3.31 16.86
C ARG A 83 5.97 -4.41 15.86
N ILE A 84 5.38 -5.54 16.20
CA ILE A 84 4.93 -6.60 15.29
C ILE A 84 3.95 -7.52 16.03
N ALA A 85 2.87 -8.08 15.46
CA ALA A 85 1.88 -8.94 16.17
C ALA A 85 0.91 -9.64 15.21
N ALA A 86 0.46 -10.89 15.38
CA ALA A 86 -0.18 -11.87 14.46
C ALA A 86 -1.71 -12.20 14.47
N TRP A 87 -2.53 -11.78 13.48
CA TRP A 87 -3.93 -12.22 13.24
C TRP A 87 -4.16 -13.50 12.44
N ASP A 88 -4.70 -14.47 13.14
CA ASP A 88 -5.12 -15.79 12.66
C ASP A 88 -6.39 -15.82 11.78
N GLY A 89 -6.95 -14.66 11.41
CA GLY A 89 -8.30 -14.53 10.83
C GLY A 89 -9.37 -14.12 11.85
N THR A 90 -9.07 -14.15 13.16
CA THR A 90 -10.07 -13.93 14.23
C THR A 90 -9.56 -13.26 15.53
N SER A 91 -8.28 -13.37 15.87
CA SER A 91 -7.65 -12.66 16.98
C SER A 91 -6.17 -12.39 16.71
N TRP A 92 -5.60 -11.39 17.37
CA TRP A 92 -4.31 -10.77 17.04
C TRP A 92 -3.30 -11.29 18.08
N GLN A 93 -2.02 -11.50 17.78
CA GLN A 93 -1.09 -12.27 18.63
C GLN A 93 0.28 -11.62 18.87
N PRO A 94 0.80 -11.61 20.11
CA PRO A 94 2.06 -10.98 20.42
C PRO A 94 3.26 -11.85 20.00
N LEU A 95 4.04 -11.50 18.97
CA LEU A 95 5.37 -12.12 18.81
C LEU A 95 6.42 -11.48 19.79
N GLY A 96 6.01 -10.96 20.96
CA GLY A 96 6.94 -10.56 22.05
C GLY A 96 6.63 -9.44 23.06
N SER A 97 7.63 -8.95 23.81
CA SER A 97 7.51 -7.87 24.81
C SER A 97 7.68 -6.49 24.22
N GLY A 98 7.46 -6.42 22.92
CA GLY A 98 8.12 -5.43 22.14
C GLY A 98 9.58 -5.43 22.49
N MET A 99 10.13 -4.22 22.49
CA MET A 99 11.77 -2.48 20.28
C MET A 99 12.22 -0.94 20.52
N ASN A 100 13.18 -0.29 19.81
CA ASN A 100 13.28 1.20 19.95
C ASN A 100 12.44 1.99 18.98
N GLY A 101 12.01 1.47 17.83
CA GLY A 101 11.08 2.28 17.09
C GLY A 101 10.90 2.03 15.61
N GLU A 102 10.37 3.10 15.05
CA GLU A 102 9.84 3.45 13.76
C GLU A 102 10.04 2.30 12.78
N VAL A 103 8.95 1.70 12.25
CA VAL A 103 8.97 0.54 11.32
C VAL A 103 8.60 0.80 9.88
N ARG A 104 9.27 0.12 8.88
CA ARG A 104 9.70 0.54 7.48
C ARG A 104 9.31 -0.12 6.03
N ALA A 105 9.09 -1.40 5.59
CA ALA A 105 8.28 -1.87 4.33
C ALA A 105 8.51 -3.33 3.83
N LEU A 106 7.59 -4.03 3.09
CA LEU A 106 7.42 -5.54 2.88
C LEU A 106 7.69 -6.41 1.59
N ALA A 107 8.30 -7.61 1.70
CA ALA A 107 7.75 -8.95 1.35
C ALA A 107 8.69 -10.19 1.54
N VAL A 108 8.06 -11.37 1.72
CA VAL A 108 8.56 -12.72 2.13
C VAL A 108 9.64 -13.37 1.25
N PHE A 109 10.52 -14.15 1.85
CA PHE A 109 11.61 -14.90 1.24
C PHE A 109 12.01 -16.08 2.13
N ASN A 110 12.48 -17.18 1.53
CA ASN A 110 12.97 -18.37 2.23
C ASN A 110 12.02 -18.93 3.32
N GLY A 111 10.70 -18.72 3.18
CA GLY A 111 9.67 -19.29 4.07
C GLY A 111 9.62 -18.70 5.48
N GLU A 112 10.50 -17.76 5.77
CA GLU A 112 10.41 -16.85 6.92
C GLU A 112 9.95 -15.46 6.34
N LEU A 113 9.86 -14.35 7.10
CA LEU A 113 9.48 -12.93 6.77
C LEU A 113 10.26 -11.62 7.39
N ILE A 114 11.54 -11.25 7.06
CA ILE A 114 12.50 -10.12 7.48
C ILE A 114 12.31 -8.61 7.06
N ALA A 115 12.96 -7.69 7.82
CA ALA A 115 13.67 -6.43 7.40
C ALA A 115 13.01 -5.09 7.69
N ALA A 116 13.40 -3.88 7.20
CA ALA A 116 14.04 -2.91 8.13
C ALA A 116 13.73 -1.38 8.33
N GLY A 117 14.48 -0.67 9.22
CA GLY A 117 14.84 0.76 9.13
C GLY A 117 15.29 1.85 10.22
N SER A 118 14.76 2.21 11.38
CA SER A 118 15.54 2.74 12.50
C SER A 118 15.17 2.24 13.89
N PHE A 119 14.54 1.08 14.15
CA PHE A 119 14.43 0.29 15.43
C PHE A 119 15.29 0.76 16.77
N THR A 120 15.69 0.10 17.89
CA THR A 120 17.15 0.09 18.39
C THR A 120 17.71 -1.21 18.99
N THR A 121 16.92 -1.93 19.76
CA THR A 121 16.94 -3.19 20.50
C THR A 121 15.44 -3.58 20.71
N ALA A 122 14.59 -4.64 20.42
CA ALA A 122 14.26 -6.00 19.80
C ALA A 122 14.84 -7.46 19.96
N GLY A 123 14.88 -8.00 21.19
CA GLY A 123 15.38 -9.25 21.78
C GLY A 123 16.26 -9.29 23.03
N GLY A 124 16.33 -8.26 23.87
CA GLY A 124 17.56 -7.88 24.60
C GLY A 124 18.76 -7.39 23.73
N VAL A 125 19.46 -8.33 23.06
CA VAL A 125 20.68 -8.24 22.21
C VAL A 125 21.04 -6.90 21.47
N GLY A 126 22.18 -6.28 21.83
CA GLY A 126 22.62 -5.00 21.24
C GLY A 126 23.17 -5.09 19.82
N ALA A 127 22.59 -4.32 18.89
CA ALA A 127 22.69 -4.55 17.46
C ALA A 127 22.10 -3.29 16.64
N ASN A 128 22.28 -3.07 15.31
CA ASN A 128 21.68 -2.07 14.39
C ASN A 128 21.42 -2.41 12.86
N ARG A 129 20.17 -2.68 12.39
CA ARG A 129 19.62 -2.44 10.99
C ARG A 129 18.89 -3.45 10.01
N ILE A 130 18.77 -4.80 10.15
CA ILE A 130 17.84 -5.81 9.49
C ILE A 130 17.53 -6.95 10.54
N ALA A 131 17.21 -8.25 10.29
CA ALA A 131 17.09 -9.38 11.27
C ALA A 131 16.85 -10.82 10.67
N ARG A 132 16.35 -11.91 11.32
CA ARG A 132 15.85 -13.21 10.69
C ARG A 132 14.99 -14.23 11.54
N TRP A 133 13.65 -14.06 11.66
CA TRP A 133 12.74 -14.93 12.44
C TRP A 133 12.33 -16.26 11.81
N ASN A 134 12.82 -17.24 12.51
CA ASN A 134 12.58 -18.66 12.44
C ASN A 134 11.30 -19.03 13.23
N GLY A 135 10.22 -18.26 13.11
CA GLY A 135 8.96 -18.48 13.84
C GLY A 135 9.03 -18.30 15.37
N THR A 136 10.21 -18.04 15.95
CA THR A 136 10.40 -18.07 17.42
C THR A 136 11.51 -17.19 17.97
N SER A 137 12.58 -16.87 17.22
CA SER A 137 13.84 -16.41 17.84
C SER A 137 14.67 -15.45 16.99
N TRP A 138 15.57 -14.73 17.65
CA TRP A 138 16.15 -13.52 17.09
C TRP A 138 17.54 -13.59 16.57
N GLN A 139 17.68 -12.87 15.48
CA GLN A 139 18.83 -13.04 14.66
C GLN A 139 19.23 -11.70 14.07
N PRO A 140 20.30 -11.06 14.56
CA PRO A 140 20.98 -10.15 13.69
C PRO A 140 21.58 -11.05 12.61
N LEU A 141 21.29 -10.88 11.32
CA LEU A 141 22.25 -11.38 10.33
C LEU A 141 23.64 -10.64 10.41
N GLY A 142 24.18 -10.23 11.61
CA GLY A 142 25.51 -9.56 11.82
C GLY A 142 25.80 -8.22 12.62
N SER A 143 26.79 -7.41 12.12
CA SER A 143 27.39 -6.06 12.50
C SER A 143 26.85 -4.61 12.17
N GLY A 144 25.86 -4.29 11.33
CA GLY A 144 25.12 -2.98 11.23
C GLY A 144 25.56 -1.95 10.16
N MET A 145 24.80 -0.85 9.90
CA MET A 145 25.09 0.13 8.81
C MET A 145 24.97 1.65 9.25
N ASN A 146 24.72 2.75 8.49
CA ASN A 146 24.70 4.19 9.02
C ASN A 146 23.42 5.02 9.34
N GLY A 147 22.20 4.61 9.07
CA GLY A 147 21.01 5.42 9.26
C GLY A 147 19.93 4.82 8.38
N GLU A 148 19.28 5.54 7.51
CA GLU A 148 18.16 5.01 6.74
C GLU A 148 18.26 3.83 5.83
N VAL A 149 17.06 3.24 5.71
CA VAL A 149 16.62 1.92 5.31
C VAL A 149 15.17 2.21 4.70
N ARG A 150 14.79 1.84 3.43
CA ARG A 150 13.64 2.36 2.54
C ARG A 150 12.96 1.24 1.64
N ALA A 151 11.61 1.22 1.39
CA ALA A 151 10.39 0.25 1.38
C ALA A 151 10.54 -1.19 0.83
N LEU A 152 9.70 -2.32 1.00
CA LEU A 152 9.69 -3.89 0.77
C LEU A 152 9.31 -4.57 -0.60
N THR A 153 9.96 -5.73 -1.00
CA THR A 153 9.50 -6.99 -1.70
C THR A 153 10.55 -7.68 -2.67
N VAL A 154 10.25 -8.82 -3.36
CA VAL A 154 11.10 -10.03 -3.72
C VAL A 154 10.94 -10.60 -5.18
N PHE A 155 11.79 -11.55 -5.59
CA PHE A 155 11.44 -12.73 -6.44
C PHE A 155 12.09 -14.08 -6.01
N ASN A 156 13.17 -14.60 -6.63
CA ASN A 156 13.87 -15.85 -6.20
C ASN A 156 15.40 -15.89 -6.53
N GLY A 157 16.26 -16.08 -5.51
CA GLY A 157 17.72 -15.82 -5.55
C GLY A 157 18.22 -14.55 -4.80
N GLU A 158 18.72 -13.56 -5.56
CA GLU A 158 19.34 -12.23 -5.24
C GLU A 158 18.80 -11.37 -4.05
N LEU A 159 19.32 -10.14 -3.84
CA LEU A 159 18.50 -8.94 -3.54
C LEU A 159 19.22 -7.61 -3.49
N ILE A 160 18.46 -6.53 -3.69
CA ILE A 160 18.70 -5.09 -3.56
C ILE A 160 17.39 -4.30 -3.35
N ALA A 161 17.36 -3.46 -2.32
CA ALA A 161 16.41 -2.42 -1.88
C ALA A 161 17.06 -1.09 -2.10
N GLY A 162 16.66 -0.10 -1.32
CA GLY A 162 17.39 1.10 -1.31
C GLY A 162 16.98 2.24 -0.44
N GLY A 163 17.96 3.14 -0.32
CA GLY A 163 17.83 4.49 0.15
C GLY A 163 18.84 5.31 0.98
N GLY A 164 19.53 4.81 2.04
CA GLY A 164 19.84 5.70 3.16
C GLY A 164 21.05 5.70 3.96
N PHE A 165 21.84 4.65 4.12
CA PHE A 165 23.00 4.84 4.95
C PHE A 165 24.38 4.78 4.30
N THR A 166 25.23 5.64 4.81
CA THR A 166 26.58 5.90 4.36
C THR A 166 27.58 4.76 4.43
N THR A 167 27.24 3.50 4.05
CA THR A 167 28.02 2.25 4.04
C THR A 167 27.36 1.14 4.81
N ALA A 168 28.03 0.05 5.01
CA ALA A 168 27.57 -0.99 5.88
C ALA A 168 28.74 -1.69 6.51
N GLY A 169 28.71 -1.90 7.83
CA GLY A 169 29.25 -2.98 8.68
C GLY A 169 30.60 -3.63 8.38
N GLY A 170 31.35 -2.97 7.52
CA GLY A 170 32.70 -3.22 7.04
C GLY A 170 33.06 -2.43 5.76
N VAL A 171 32.17 -2.21 4.76
CA VAL A 171 32.59 -1.61 3.46
C VAL A 171 31.61 -0.65 2.77
N THR A 172 32.22 0.45 2.33
CA THR A 172 31.84 1.56 1.43
C THR A 172 30.70 1.30 0.45
N VAL A 173 29.50 1.86 0.65
CA VAL A 173 28.45 1.84 -0.38
C VAL A 173 28.42 3.06 -1.27
N ASN A 174 28.07 2.82 -2.53
CA ASN A 174 27.46 3.86 -3.31
C ASN A 174 25.98 3.80 -3.22
N ARG A 175 25.51 3.71 -1.98
CA ARG A 175 24.11 3.90 -1.79
C ARG A 175 23.36 2.79 -2.61
N ILE A 176 23.56 1.45 -2.35
CA ILE A 176 22.87 0.22 -2.97
C ILE A 176 22.82 -1.17 -2.18
N ALA A 177 23.02 -2.49 -2.55
CA ALA A 177 23.35 -3.59 -1.54
C ALA A 177 23.44 -5.27 -1.81
N ARG A 178 23.00 -6.31 -0.95
CA ARG A 178 22.79 -7.89 -1.00
C ARG A 178 23.19 -9.03 0.15
N TRP A 179 22.37 -9.83 0.93
CA TRP A 179 22.66 -11.05 1.90
C TRP A 179 22.73 -12.36 1.12
N ASN A 180 23.75 -12.65 0.31
CA ASN A 180 23.65 -13.68 -0.75
C ASN A 180 23.53 -15.17 -0.30
N GLY A 181 22.64 -15.46 0.66
CA GLY A 181 22.71 -16.59 1.57
C GLY A 181 23.89 -16.52 2.55
N ALA A 182 24.95 -15.76 2.23
CA ALA A 182 26.25 -15.87 2.90
C ALA A 182 27.10 -14.60 3.08
N THR A 183 27.21 -13.67 2.11
CA THR A 183 28.14 -12.51 2.10
C THR A 183 27.62 -11.24 1.40
N TRP A 184 28.27 -10.13 1.75
CA TRP A 184 28.14 -8.85 1.07
C TRP A 184 29.23 -8.64 0.02
N GLN A 185 28.97 -7.73 -0.91
CA GLN A 185 29.81 -7.30 -2.04
C GLN A 185 29.27 -5.97 -2.62
N THR A 186 29.80 -5.49 -3.75
CA THR A 186 29.08 -4.51 -4.57
C THR A 186 28.08 -5.18 -5.53
N LEU A 187 27.46 -4.36 -6.38
CA LEU A 187 26.61 -4.62 -7.55
C LEU A 187 26.66 -3.28 -8.28
N GLY A 188 27.84 -3.00 -8.79
CA GLY A 188 28.13 -1.78 -9.48
C GLY A 188 28.38 -0.55 -8.60
N SER A 189 28.18 0.63 -9.20
CA SER A 189 28.79 1.89 -8.76
C SER A 189 27.85 2.85 -8.04
N GLY A 190 26.57 2.56 -7.95
CA GLY A 190 25.55 3.51 -7.53
C GLY A 190 25.59 4.87 -8.23
N MET A 191 26.07 5.91 -7.53
CA MET A 191 25.36 7.19 -7.42
C MET A 191 26.17 8.40 -6.72
N ASN A 192 25.69 9.64 -6.42
CA ASN A 192 26.24 10.59 -5.37
C ASN A 192 25.28 11.47 -4.42
N SER A 193 23.97 11.21 -4.21
CA SER A 193 23.12 11.37 -2.96
C SER A 193 21.88 10.37 -2.88
N PRO A 194 20.98 10.17 -1.86
CA PRO A 194 20.25 8.92 -1.34
C PRO A 194 19.70 7.66 -2.14
N VAL A 195 18.48 7.12 -1.90
CA VAL A 195 17.58 6.31 -2.79
C VAL A 195 16.10 6.28 -2.30
N TYR A 196 15.22 6.94 -3.03
CA TYR A 196 13.79 6.74 -2.97
C TYR A 196 13.35 5.29 -3.35
N ALA A 197 13.39 4.72 -4.59
CA ALA A 197 12.50 3.58 -5.02
C ALA A 197 13.07 2.32 -5.84
N LEU A 198 12.28 1.20 -6.06
CA LEU A 198 12.45 -0.15 -6.76
C LEU A 198 11.08 -0.98 -6.96
N ALA A 199 10.78 -2.12 -7.71
CA ALA A 199 9.34 -2.60 -8.00
C ALA A 199 8.89 -4.10 -8.50
N VAL A 200 7.82 -4.99 -8.14
CA VAL A 200 7.46 -6.60 -8.25
C VAL A 200 6.91 -7.57 -9.40
N TYR A 201 7.41 -8.87 -9.48
CA TYR A 201 6.95 -10.24 -9.99
C TYR A 201 8.09 -11.27 -10.42
N SER A 202 8.09 -11.98 -11.58
CA SER A 202 9.05 -12.94 -12.25
C SER A 202 9.57 -12.59 -13.73
N ASN A 203 10.84 -12.12 -13.97
CA ASN A 203 11.55 -11.60 -15.22
C ASN A 203 11.77 -10.06 -15.70
N ALA A 204 11.74 -8.89 -14.95
CA ALA A 204 11.82 -7.44 -15.43
C ALA A 204 11.87 -6.08 -14.54
N LEU A 205 12.20 -5.85 -13.23
CA LEU A 205 12.01 -4.55 -12.43
C LEU A 205 12.64 -3.21 -12.90
N ILE A 206 12.07 -1.98 -12.86
CA ILE A 206 10.70 -1.41 -12.69
C ILE A 206 10.43 -0.03 -11.94
N ALA A 207 11.21 0.59 -11.01
CA ALA A 207 11.10 2.06 -10.73
C ALA A 207 11.62 2.90 -9.49
N GLY A 208 11.24 4.21 -9.45
CA GLY A 208 11.55 5.40 -8.60
C GLY A 208 12.96 5.74 -8.02
N GLY A 209 13.41 7.02 -8.12
CA GLY A 209 14.82 7.34 -8.49
C GLY A 209 15.59 8.60 -7.97
N GLU A 210 16.98 8.66 -8.02
CA GLU A 210 18.06 9.48 -7.30
C GLU A 210 18.69 10.87 -7.76
N PHE A 211 19.93 10.87 -8.21
CA PHE A 211 20.74 11.60 -9.18
C PHE A 211 20.58 13.12 -9.47
N THR A 212 21.73 13.75 -9.79
CA THR A 212 22.00 14.44 -11.08
C THR A 212 23.21 13.90 -11.87
N THR A 213 23.82 12.74 -11.52
CA THR A 213 24.70 11.91 -12.41
C THR A 213 24.62 10.34 -12.08
N PRO A 214 24.80 9.13 -12.80
CA PRO A 214 24.18 8.05 -13.78
C PRO A 214 23.64 8.00 -15.33
N ALA A 215 22.35 7.90 -15.74
CA ALA A 215 21.64 8.69 -16.81
C ALA A 215 20.08 8.64 -16.58
N ASN A 216 19.28 9.58 -17.08
CA ASN A 216 18.39 10.42 -16.27
C ASN A 216 17.27 9.78 -15.28
N ARG A 217 15.90 9.65 -15.36
CA ARG A 217 15.00 9.48 -14.10
C ARG A 217 13.75 8.49 -13.82
N ILE A 218 13.35 7.38 -14.49
CA ILE A 218 12.87 6.11 -13.75
C ILE A 218 13.60 4.83 -14.30
N ALA A 219 13.51 3.50 -13.95
CA ALA A 219 14.47 2.35 -14.26
C ALA A 219 14.08 0.82 -14.41
N ARG A 220 14.76 -0.01 -15.30
CA ARG A 220 14.88 -1.54 -15.33
C ARG A 220 16.09 -2.21 -15.99
N TRP A 221 16.76 -3.19 -15.36
CA TRP A 221 17.76 -4.23 -15.80
C TRP A 221 18.53 -4.19 -17.13
N ASN A 222 19.66 -4.92 -17.17
CA ASN A 222 20.25 -5.54 -18.39
C ASN A 222 21.54 -6.38 -18.12
N GLY A 223 21.59 -7.37 -17.22
CA GLY A 223 22.80 -8.20 -16.89
C GLY A 223 24.19 -7.58 -16.51
N THR A 224 24.46 -6.27 -16.61
CA THR A 224 25.78 -5.59 -16.38
C THR A 224 25.72 -4.20 -15.68
N SER A 225 25.61 -3.08 -16.40
CA SER A 225 25.39 -1.76 -15.80
C SER A 225 24.12 -1.02 -16.27
N TRP A 226 23.69 0.06 -15.63
CA TRP A 226 22.27 0.25 -15.44
C TRP A 226 21.42 1.17 -16.44
N ALA A 227 21.39 1.20 -17.83
CA ALA A 227 20.98 2.41 -18.72
C ALA A 227 19.70 2.64 -19.64
N ALA A 228 19.06 3.84 -19.51
CA ALA A 228 18.12 4.71 -20.31
C ALA A 228 16.55 4.45 -20.50
N LEU A 229 15.62 4.90 -19.61
CA LEU A 229 14.15 5.07 -19.89
C LEU A 229 14.09 6.36 -20.73
N GLY A 230 14.05 6.33 -22.06
CA GLY A 230 13.98 7.55 -22.91
C GLY A 230 14.78 8.79 -22.46
N SER A 231 14.16 9.98 -22.46
CA SER A 231 14.82 11.29 -22.19
C SER A 231 14.36 12.04 -20.93
N GLY A 232 13.35 11.58 -20.21
CA GLY A 232 12.83 12.00 -18.89
C GLY A 232 12.97 13.43 -18.30
N MET A 233 12.27 13.59 -17.18
CA MET A 233 11.47 14.67 -16.57
C MET A 233 12.02 15.99 -15.80
N ASN A 234 11.35 16.59 -14.76
CA ASN A 234 11.75 17.82 -13.96
C ASN A 234 11.17 18.13 -12.48
N ASN A 235 10.72 17.22 -11.58
CA ASN A 235 10.52 17.36 -10.08
C ASN A 235 9.94 16.05 -9.43
N PRO A 236 10.25 15.59 -8.18
CA PRO A 236 11.01 13.62 -8.24
C PRO A 236 9.84 12.63 -8.30
N VAL A 237 10.13 11.33 -8.27
CA VAL A 237 9.35 10.09 -8.62
C VAL A 237 8.26 9.47 -7.69
N ASP A 238 7.52 10.13 -6.78
CA ASP A 238 6.71 9.53 -5.68
C ASP A 238 6.21 8.05 -5.58
N ALA A 239 5.68 7.32 -6.60
CA ALA A 239 5.84 5.84 -6.85
C ALA A 239 4.82 5.05 -7.79
N LEU A 240 5.02 3.72 -8.00
CA LEU A 240 4.41 2.81 -9.05
C LEU A 240 3.10 2.15 -8.61
N THR A 241 2.46 1.00 -8.97
CA THR A 241 2.28 -0.06 -10.02
C THR A 241 0.76 -0.25 -10.46
N ALA A 242 0.11 -1.44 -10.42
CA ALA A 242 -0.43 -2.13 -11.58
C ALA A 242 -0.92 -3.64 -11.33
N TYR A 243 -1.90 -4.30 -12.03
CA TYR A 243 -2.24 -5.80 -12.03
C TYR A 243 -1.63 -6.83 -13.08
N ASN A 244 -1.84 -6.68 -14.41
CA ASN A 244 -0.99 -7.05 -15.58
C ASN A 244 -1.02 -5.90 -16.65
N GLY A 245 0.10 -5.49 -17.32
CA GLY A 245 0.07 -4.53 -18.46
C GLY A 245 1.09 -3.37 -18.63
N GLU A 246 1.06 -2.34 -17.78
CA GLU A 246 1.37 -0.92 -17.96
C GLU A 246 1.97 -0.04 -16.81
N LEU A 247 3.16 0.56 -16.99
CA LEU A 247 3.80 1.56 -16.10
C LEU A 247 3.33 3.04 -16.23
N VAL A 248 3.35 3.94 -15.23
CA VAL A 248 2.58 5.21 -15.25
C VAL A 248 3.41 6.27 -14.34
N ALA A 249 4.30 7.16 -14.89
CA ALA A 249 5.39 8.10 -14.35
C ALA A 249 5.33 9.64 -14.53
N GLY A 250 5.51 10.48 -13.50
CA GLY A 250 5.37 11.95 -13.48
C GLY A 250 5.07 12.74 -12.16
N GLY A 251 5.55 14.01 -12.03
CA GLY A 251 5.74 14.97 -10.88
C GLY A 251 6.00 16.44 -11.30
N SER A 252 6.75 17.28 -10.58
CA SER A 252 6.23 18.65 -10.31
C SER A 252 6.24 19.83 -11.30
N PHE A 253 7.14 19.99 -12.26
CA PHE A 253 7.14 21.16 -13.19
C PHE A 253 6.26 20.90 -14.45
N THR A 254 6.62 21.21 -15.71
CA THR A 254 5.72 21.16 -16.92
C THR A 254 6.39 20.90 -18.33
N ASN A 255 6.43 19.67 -18.97
CA ASN A 255 6.88 19.30 -20.38
C ASN A 255 7.35 17.74 -20.63
N ALA A 256 7.30 17.08 -21.84
CA ALA A 256 7.86 15.76 -22.45
C ALA A 256 7.39 15.15 -23.89
N GLY A 257 8.16 15.15 -25.02
CA GLY A 257 7.76 15.17 -26.49
C GLY A 257 8.05 16.48 -27.33
N ASP A 258 7.07 17.41 -27.55
CA ASP A 258 7.23 18.87 -27.90
C ASP A 258 7.05 19.95 -26.75
N VAL A 259 5.83 20.42 -26.35
CA VAL A 259 5.49 21.32 -25.18
C VAL A 259 4.26 20.93 -24.26
N GLY A 260 4.24 21.17 -22.93
CA GLY A 260 3.17 20.71 -21.97
C GLY A 260 3.55 20.37 -20.48
N ALA A 261 3.29 19.16 -19.90
CA ALA A 261 3.19 18.86 -18.44
C ALA A 261 3.48 17.42 -17.80
N SER A 262 3.01 17.02 -16.57
CA SER A 262 3.83 16.16 -15.61
C SER A 262 3.68 14.89 -14.56
N ARG A 263 2.90 14.06 -13.67
CA ARG A 263 1.68 13.37 -12.86
C ARG A 263 0.48 12.21 -13.20
N ILE A 264 -0.31 11.89 -14.33
CA ILE A 264 -1.11 10.65 -14.85
C ILE A 264 -1.15 10.33 -16.43
N ALA A 265 -0.67 9.16 -17.01
CA ALA A 265 -0.74 8.62 -18.43
C ALA A 265 0.20 7.34 -18.81
N ARG A 266 0.35 6.81 -20.08
CA ARG A 266 1.09 5.53 -20.45
C ARG A 266 1.99 5.23 -21.76
N TRP A 267 3.33 5.03 -21.67
CA TRP A 267 4.29 4.26 -22.59
C TRP A 267 3.87 2.81 -22.91
N ASN A 268 2.85 2.60 -23.68
CA ASN A 268 2.96 1.77 -24.88
C ASN A 268 4.27 0.94 -25.11
N GLY A 269 5.35 1.60 -25.57
CA GLY A 269 6.66 1.05 -25.93
C GLY A 269 7.74 2.12 -26.12
N ALA A 270 7.36 3.34 -26.57
CA ALA A 270 8.27 4.44 -26.92
C ALA A 270 7.70 5.90 -27.07
N SER A 271 6.38 6.16 -27.17
CA SER A 271 5.81 7.42 -27.73
C SER A 271 4.97 8.33 -26.79
N TRP A 272 5.01 9.65 -27.06
CA TRP A 272 4.71 10.72 -26.09
C TRP A 272 3.26 11.19 -25.97
N GLN A 273 2.57 10.95 -24.82
CA GLN A 273 1.14 11.22 -24.74
C GLN A 273 0.54 11.77 -23.39
N PRO A 274 -0.20 12.89 -23.26
CA PRO A 274 -0.56 13.41 -21.90
C PRO A 274 -1.53 12.78 -20.69
N LEU A 275 -2.81 12.18 -20.45
CA LEU A 275 -4.36 12.18 -20.80
C LEU A 275 -5.36 12.96 -19.79
N GLY A 276 -5.76 14.26 -19.97
CA GLY A 276 -6.33 15.20 -18.91
C GLY A 276 -6.03 16.75 -18.91
N ALA A 277 -5.83 17.53 -17.78
CA ALA A 277 -5.44 18.99 -17.84
C ALA A 277 -4.72 19.91 -16.73
N GLY A 278 -4.54 19.70 -15.40
CA GLY A 278 -4.43 20.83 -14.37
C GLY A 278 -4.15 20.55 -12.85
N THR A 279 -3.55 21.47 -12.00
CA THR A 279 -2.70 21.10 -10.79
C THR A 279 -1.60 22.05 -10.17
N ASN A 280 -0.97 21.71 -8.99
CA ASN A 280 0.20 22.35 -8.32
C ASN A 280 1.17 21.49 -7.38
N ASN A 281 0.84 21.09 -6.13
CA ASN A 281 1.76 20.83 -4.96
C ASN A 281 2.38 19.38 -4.74
N TRP A 282 3.31 19.21 -3.78
CA TRP A 282 4.17 18.01 -3.51
C TRP A 282 3.68 17.01 -2.42
N VAL A 283 3.60 15.70 -2.75
CA VAL A 283 2.81 14.62 -2.08
C VAL A 283 3.43 13.20 -2.28
N ARG A 284 2.75 12.02 -2.11
CA ARG A 284 3.41 10.70 -1.77
C ARG A 284 3.07 9.35 -2.52
N ALA A 285 2.17 8.41 -2.09
CA ALA A 285 1.89 6.99 -2.59
C ALA A 285 0.47 6.22 -3.13
N LEU A 286 0.30 5.01 -3.80
CA LEU A 286 -0.96 4.37 -4.50
C LEU A 286 -1.25 2.77 -4.53
N THR A 287 -2.39 2.15 -5.06
CA THR A 287 -2.72 0.64 -5.34
C THR A 287 -3.92 0.16 -6.17
N VAL A 288 -3.83 -1.08 -6.66
CA VAL A 288 -4.87 -1.88 -7.30
C VAL A 288 -5.46 -2.79 -6.24
N TYR A 289 -6.76 -3.03 -6.29
CA TYR A 289 -7.43 -4.34 -6.21
C TYR A 289 -8.86 -4.12 -6.77
N ASN A 290 -9.83 -5.08 -6.77
CA ASN A 290 -11.23 -4.87 -7.28
C ASN A 290 -11.22 -3.99 -8.54
N GLY A 291 -10.27 -4.28 -9.42
CA GLY A 291 -9.61 -3.39 -10.38
C GLY A 291 -9.50 -1.94 -9.98
N GLU A 292 -8.34 -1.44 -9.57
CA GLU A 292 -8.19 -0.03 -9.17
C GLU A 292 -6.89 0.69 -9.66
N LEU A 293 -6.91 2.04 -9.69
CA LEU A 293 -5.88 3.06 -10.03
C LEU A 293 -6.05 4.14 -8.94
N ILE A 294 -5.07 4.99 -8.61
CA ILE A 294 -5.19 5.84 -7.40
C ILE A 294 -4.27 7.03 -7.43
N ALA A 295 -4.73 8.26 -7.24
CA ALA A 295 -3.88 9.25 -6.57
C ALA A 295 -4.61 10.54 -6.24
N GLY A 296 -4.22 11.11 -5.10
CA GLY A 296 -4.43 12.50 -4.72
C GLY A 296 -3.14 13.04 -4.09
N GLY A 297 -3.21 14.15 -3.36
CA GLY A 297 -2.09 14.71 -2.65
C GLY A 297 -2.43 15.94 -1.78
N TYR A 298 -1.53 16.44 -0.91
CA TYR A 298 -1.58 17.70 -0.09
C TYR A 298 -2.13 19.00 -0.78
N PHE A 299 -3.14 18.97 -1.65
CA PHE A 299 -3.66 20.08 -2.43
C PHE A 299 -4.88 19.62 -3.27
N THR A 300 -5.45 20.55 -4.03
CA THR A 300 -6.88 20.52 -4.38
C THR A 300 -7.18 21.09 -5.78
N THR A 301 -6.36 20.84 -6.82
CA THR A 301 -6.72 21.02 -8.25
C THR A 301 -6.47 19.70 -9.01
N ALA A 302 -6.85 19.51 -10.28
CA ALA A 302 -6.86 18.27 -11.10
C ALA A 302 -8.24 17.64 -11.35
N GLY A 303 -8.42 16.47 -11.97
CA GLY A 303 -9.76 15.86 -12.04
C GLY A 303 -10.63 16.54 -13.08
N GLY A 304 -11.58 17.41 -12.72
CA GLY A 304 -12.58 17.92 -13.66
C GLY A 304 -13.32 19.18 -13.20
N VAL A 305 -14.19 19.09 -12.17
CA VAL A 305 -14.82 20.27 -11.52
C VAL A 305 -14.44 20.39 -10.03
N THR A 306 -15.00 19.52 -9.16
CA THR A 306 -14.64 19.40 -7.73
C THR A 306 -15.09 18.05 -7.21
N VAL A 307 -14.26 17.15 -6.73
CA VAL A 307 -12.82 17.05 -6.68
C VAL A 307 -11.97 17.86 -5.72
N ASN A 308 -11.06 17.09 -5.11
CA ASN A 308 -9.87 17.26 -4.26
C ASN A 308 -9.26 15.78 -4.11
N ARG A 309 -8.19 15.40 -3.36
CA ARG A 309 -7.31 14.10 -3.11
C ARG A 309 -7.62 12.77 -2.22
N ILE A 310 -7.62 11.50 -2.76
CA ILE A 310 -8.41 10.13 -2.55
C ILE A 310 -9.98 9.72 -3.17
N ALA A 311 -10.27 9.27 -4.49
CA ALA A 311 -11.36 8.87 -5.53
C ALA A 311 -11.38 7.49 -6.40
N ARG A 312 -12.04 7.39 -7.62
CA ARG A 312 -11.59 6.56 -8.83
C ARG A 312 -11.50 7.17 -10.30
N TRP A 313 -11.19 6.40 -11.35
CA TRP A 313 -11.26 6.62 -12.83
C TRP A 313 -11.73 5.27 -13.44
N ASN A 314 -11.19 4.64 -14.49
CA ASN A 314 -11.41 3.20 -14.84
C ASN A 314 -10.94 2.84 -16.23
N GLY A 315 -11.03 3.77 -17.16
CA GLY A 315 -11.19 3.49 -18.58
C GLY A 315 -12.28 4.32 -19.31
N THR A 316 -13.41 4.70 -18.68
CA THR A 316 -14.65 5.42 -19.17
C THR A 316 -15.05 6.85 -18.61
N SER A 317 -15.72 7.13 -17.44
CA SER A 317 -16.29 8.48 -17.00
C SER A 317 -16.04 9.11 -15.55
N TRP A 318 -14.94 9.88 -15.24
CA TRP A 318 -14.27 9.93 -13.87
C TRP A 318 -15.18 10.25 -12.70
N ALA A 319 -14.91 9.57 -11.60
CA ALA A 319 -15.40 9.92 -10.29
C ALA A 319 -14.64 9.23 -9.15
N ALA A 320 -15.32 8.74 -8.16
CA ALA A 320 -15.15 9.42 -6.91
C ALA A 320 -15.43 8.36 -5.84
N LEU A 321 -14.53 8.04 -4.93
CA LEU A 321 -14.71 7.12 -3.81
C LEU A 321 -15.38 7.91 -2.65
N GLY A 322 -16.63 7.75 -2.24
CA GLY A 322 -17.16 8.37 -0.99
C GLY A 322 -17.35 9.92 -0.83
N SER A 323 -17.08 10.61 0.31
CA SER A 323 -17.30 12.09 0.44
C SER A 323 -16.35 12.97 1.31
N GLY A 324 -15.18 12.51 1.78
CA GLY A 324 -14.20 13.43 2.39
C GLY A 324 -12.90 12.92 2.99
N MET A 325 -11.76 13.21 2.36
CA MET A 325 -10.54 13.51 3.10
C MET A 325 -10.63 14.96 3.80
N GLY A 326 -9.64 15.49 4.55
CA GLY A 326 -9.77 16.36 5.76
C GLY A 326 -8.51 16.65 6.62
N ASP A 327 -8.34 17.90 7.06
CA ASP A 327 -7.24 18.42 7.92
C ASP A 327 -5.77 18.44 7.40
N GLY A 328 -4.92 17.38 7.42
CA GLY A 328 -3.43 17.57 7.44
C GLY A 328 -2.45 16.80 6.50
N PHE A 329 -1.91 15.59 6.82
CA PHE A 329 -0.87 14.88 6.02
C PHE A 329 -0.86 13.28 5.90
N LEU A 330 -1.27 12.69 4.74
CA LEU A 330 -1.77 11.29 4.38
C LEU A 330 -0.94 9.98 4.36
N LEU A 331 0.31 9.75 4.82
CA LEU A 331 1.09 8.70 4.08
C LEU A 331 0.71 7.22 4.29
N ALA A 332 -0.50 6.78 4.61
CA ALA A 332 -0.79 5.41 5.06
C ALA A 332 -1.88 4.46 4.38
N PHE A 333 -1.63 3.48 3.47
CA PHE A 333 -2.56 2.53 2.77
C PHE A 333 -1.94 1.03 2.65
N ALA A 334 -2.63 -0.03 2.12
CA ALA A 334 -2.44 -1.49 2.45
C ALA A 334 -3.24 -2.62 1.65
N VAL A 335 -3.62 -3.87 2.15
CA VAL A 335 -4.95 -4.70 2.16
C VAL A 335 -5.09 -5.80 3.23
N TYR A 336 -6.15 -5.77 4.06
CA TYR A 336 -6.38 -6.70 5.19
C TYR A 336 -7.87 -6.92 5.56
N ASP A 337 -8.20 -8.14 5.98
CA ASP A 337 -9.53 -8.74 6.20
C ASP A 337 -10.50 -8.72 5.03
N GLY A 338 -10.01 -9.01 3.82
CA GLY A 338 -10.82 -8.96 2.60
C GLY A 338 -11.12 -7.56 2.11
N GLU A 339 -10.38 -6.57 2.61
CA GLU A 339 -11.00 -5.26 2.84
C GLU A 339 -9.96 -4.09 2.94
N LEU A 340 -10.41 -2.84 2.70
CA LEU A 340 -9.69 -1.53 2.52
C LEU A 340 -9.17 -0.90 3.91
N ILE A 341 -8.06 -0.11 4.13
CA ILE A 341 -7.38 0.53 5.38
C ILE A 341 -6.59 1.92 5.18
N ALA A 342 -6.37 2.83 6.16
CA ALA A 342 -5.87 4.22 5.94
C ALA A 342 -4.87 4.83 6.96
N GLY A 343 -4.37 6.03 6.63
CA GLY A 343 -4.00 7.08 7.58
C GLY A 343 -3.00 8.20 7.18
N GLY A 344 -2.91 9.25 8.00
CA GLY A 344 -2.07 10.46 7.93
C GLY A 344 -2.28 11.33 9.16
N GLY A 345 -1.73 12.54 9.22
CA GLY A 345 -1.96 13.48 10.33
C GLY A 345 -3.14 14.40 10.13
N PHE A 346 -4.29 14.13 10.74
CA PHE A 346 -5.53 14.89 10.52
C PHE A 346 -6.56 14.80 11.67
N GLY A 347 -7.87 14.97 11.39
CA GLY A 347 -8.99 15.00 12.36
C GLY A 347 -10.09 13.92 12.27
N THR A 348 -10.81 13.77 11.15
CA THR A 348 -12.00 12.86 11.08
C THR A 348 -12.01 12.01 9.81
N ALA A 349 -13.03 11.24 9.50
CA ALA A 349 -13.50 11.09 8.14
C ALA A 349 -14.97 10.82 8.19
N GLY A 350 -15.61 10.76 7.05
CA GLY A 350 -17.00 10.45 6.95
C GLY A 350 -17.99 11.39 7.64
N GLY A 351 -17.51 12.37 8.40
CA GLY A 351 -18.26 13.13 9.39
C GLY A 351 -17.93 12.76 10.85
N VAL A 352 -17.09 11.75 11.12
CA VAL A 352 -16.73 11.25 12.46
C VAL A 352 -15.23 11.04 12.67
N GLY A 353 -14.75 11.44 13.84
CA GLY A 353 -13.42 11.15 14.35
C GLY A 353 -13.24 9.69 14.75
N ALA A 354 -12.13 9.12 14.31
CA ALA A 354 -11.59 7.81 14.64
C ALA A 354 -10.06 7.98 14.64
N ASN A 355 -9.62 9.01 15.36
CA ASN A 355 -8.36 9.75 15.26
C ASN A 355 -7.18 8.88 14.76
N ASN A 356 -6.44 9.20 13.74
CA ASN A 356 -5.39 8.38 13.18
C ASN A 356 -5.73 6.88 12.72
N ILE A 357 -6.99 6.28 12.85
CA ILE A 357 -7.61 5.06 12.13
C ILE A 357 -9.20 4.68 12.08
N ALA A 358 -9.81 4.11 10.96
CA ALA A 358 -11.29 3.88 10.52
C ALA A 358 -11.92 2.51 9.88
N CYS A 359 -12.78 2.33 8.77
CA CYS A 359 -13.39 1.10 8.02
C CYS A 359 -14.40 1.33 6.74
N TRP A 360 -14.87 0.37 5.83
CA TRP A 360 -15.89 0.48 4.63
C TRP A 360 -16.29 -0.86 3.77
N ASN A 361 -17.08 -1.94 4.10
CA ASN A 361 -17.77 -2.90 3.13
C ASN A 361 -19.31 -2.83 2.69
N GLY A 362 -20.32 -2.39 3.48
CA GLY A 362 -21.80 -2.16 3.14
C GLY A 362 -22.28 -0.84 2.41
N ALA A 363 -22.93 0.21 2.99
CA ALA A 363 -23.14 1.60 2.44
C ALA A 363 -22.48 2.91 3.10
N THR A 364 -21.52 2.84 4.04
CA THR A 364 -20.69 3.83 4.79
C THR A 364 -19.15 3.64 5.00
N TRP A 365 -18.37 4.71 5.24
CA TRP A 365 -16.94 4.65 5.66
C TRP A 365 -17.14 4.61 7.22
N GLN A 366 -16.29 3.96 8.01
CA GLN A 366 -16.55 3.50 9.39
C GLN A 366 -15.38 3.70 10.37
N ALA A 367 -15.46 3.51 11.68
CA ALA A 367 -14.36 3.88 12.62
C ALA A 367 -13.58 2.70 13.23
N LEU A 368 -12.23 2.71 13.24
CA LEU A 368 -11.36 1.82 14.01
C LEU A 368 -11.15 2.48 15.35
N GLY A 369 -12.24 2.49 16.09
CA GLY A 369 -12.25 2.98 17.45
C GLY A 369 -12.03 4.47 17.57
N SER A 370 -11.45 4.83 18.71
CA SER A 370 -11.09 6.20 19.09
C SER A 370 -9.75 6.63 18.50
N GLY A 371 -8.92 5.67 18.11
CA GLY A 371 -7.78 5.94 17.27
C GLY A 371 -6.55 6.54 17.97
N MET A 372 -6.16 7.81 17.78
CA MET A 372 -4.75 8.29 17.81
C MET A 372 -4.57 9.81 17.98
N ASN A 373 -3.45 10.30 18.53
CA ASN A 373 -3.13 11.74 18.60
C ASN A 373 -2.04 12.32 17.62
N GLY A 374 -2.04 11.97 16.32
CA GLY A 374 -0.99 12.35 15.35
C GLY A 374 -0.63 11.36 14.22
N SER A 375 0.30 11.74 13.34
CA SER A 375 0.28 11.51 11.87
C SER A 375 0.90 10.23 11.28
N VAL A 376 0.23 9.60 10.29
CA VAL A 376 0.43 8.20 9.81
C VAL A 376 1.18 8.09 8.47
N PHE A 377 1.98 7.04 8.23
CA PHE A 377 2.84 7.11 7.04
C PHE A 377 3.18 5.84 6.10
N ALA A 378 2.44 4.70 6.05
CA ALA A 378 2.11 3.64 4.99
C ALA A 378 1.05 2.58 5.55
N LEU A 379 0.67 1.30 5.26
CA LEU A 379 0.00 0.35 6.28
C LEU A 379 0.36 -1.15 6.13
N THR A 380 0.79 -2.04 7.10
CA THR A 380 1.38 -3.43 6.79
C THR A 380 0.75 -4.75 7.23
N VAL A 381 1.26 -5.86 6.62
CA VAL A 381 0.98 -7.31 6.78
C VAL A 381 2.32 -8.18 6.60
N TYR A 382 2.49 -9.39 7.18
CA TYR A 382 3.65 -10.27 7.66
C TYR A 382 3.00 -11.63 8.06
N ASP A 383 3.09 -12.20 9.29
CA ASP A 383 2.47 -13.37 10.05
C ASP A 383 1.08 -13.20 10.82
N GLY A 384 0.11 -12.45 10.34
CA GLY A 384 -1.32 -12.41 10.71
C GLY A 384 -2.15 -11.10 10.46
N GLU A 385 -1.61 -9.91 10.70
CA GLU A 385 -2.26 -8.71 11.25
C GLU A 385 -2.03 -7.27 10.68
N LEU A 386 -2.91 -6.28 10.98
CA LEU A 386 -2.83 -4.88 10.48
C LEU A 386 -2.16 -3.87 11.46
N ILE A 387 -0.84 -3.76 11.41
CA ILE A 387 0.03 -3.27 12.50
C ILE A 387 0.92 -2.12 12.05
N ALA A 388 1.13 -1.12 12.91
CA ALA A 388 0.94 0.24 12.47
C ALA A 388 2.00 1.36 12.80
N GLY A 389 2.39 2.38 11.94
CA GLY A 389 3.10 3.60 12.44
C GLY A 389 2.94 5.02 11.83
N GLY A 390 3.40 6.05 12.56
CA GLY A 390 3.21 7.47 12.28
C GLY A 390 3.88 8.54 13.18
N GLN A 391 3.21 9.11 14.22
CA GLN A 391 3.80 10.22 15.03
C GLN A 391 3.19 10.55 16.42
N PHE A 392 1.87 10.43 16.64
CA PHE A 392 1.04 10.60 17.87
C PHE A 392 1.76 10.55 19.26
N GLY A 393 1.47 9.55 20.11
CA GLY A 393 1.79 9.54 21.53
C GLY A 393 0.79 8.77 22.41
N THR A 394 -0.44 8.56 21.93
CA THR A 394 -1.54 7.93 22.70
C THR A 394 -2.54 7.23 21.78
N ALA A 395 -3.14 6.18 22.33
CA ALA A 395 -3.50 4.96 21.65
C ALA A 395 -4.96 4.57 21.86
N GLY A 396 -5.84 5.35 21.26
CA GLY A 396 -7.27 5.44 21.54
C GLY A 396 -7.49 5.81 22.99
N ALA A 397 -7.40 4.82 23.88
CA ALA A 397 -7.47 4.97 25.33
C ALA A 397 -6.11 5.08 26.07
N THR A 398 -4.97 4.67 25.50
CA THR A 398 -3.82 4.24 26.37
C THR A 398 -2.43 4.78 25.93
N GLU A 399 -1.34 4.58 26.70
CA GLU A 399 -0.03 5.18 26.32
C GLU A 399 0.47 4.65 24.99
N ALA A 400 0.77 5.55 24.04
CA ALA A 400 1.59 5.27 22.89
C ALA A 400 2.93 6.01 22.86
N LYS A 401 3.88 5.43 23.62
CA LYS A 401 5.24 5.21 23.13
C LYS A 401 5.30 3.99 22.20
N ARG A 402 4.28 3.68 21.46
CA ARG A 402 4.59 3.53 20.06
C ARG A 402 4.48 2.14 19.34
N VAL A 403 3.61 1.16 19.70
CA VAL A 403 3.02 0.02 18.82
C VAL A 403 1.94 -1.06 19.28
N ALA A 404 0.99 -1.60 18.46
CA ALA A 404 -0.17 -2.43 18.89
C ALA A 404 -0.90 -3.66 18.14
N ARG A 405 -0.71 -4.95 18.48
CA ARG A 405 -1.76 -6.01 18.34
C ARG A 405 -3.19 -5.61 18.73
N TRP A 406 -4.25 -6.01 18.01
CA TRP A 406 -5.65 -5.90 18.48
C TRP A 406 -6.12 -7.21 19.13
N ASP A 407 -7.34 -7.65 18.85
CA ASP A 407 -7.83 -9.04 18.81
C ASP A 407 -8.97 -9.11 17.77
N GLY A 408 -8.85 -8.31 16.72
CA GLY A 408 -9.96 -7.78 15.94
C GLY A 408 -10.70 -6.70 16.73
N THR A 409 -10.31 -6.40 17.99
CA THR A 409 -11.13 -5.64 18.97
C THR A 409 -10.66 -4.27 19.53
N SER A 410 -9.66 -4.11 20.45
CA SER A 410 -9.61 -2.90 21.34
C SER A 410 -8.32 -2.32 22.01
N TRP A 411 -7.78 -2.68 23.24
CA TRP A 411 -6.62 -2.05 24.01
C TRP A 411 -5.63 -2.90 24.95
N LEU A 412 -4.27 -2.99 24.71
CA LEU A 412 -3.03 -2.93 25.61
C LEU A 412 -1.66 -2.99 24.78
N PRO A 413 -0.36 -2.93 25.27
CA PRO A 413 0.96 -2.80 24.52
C PRO A 413 2.03 -3.91 24.64
N LEU A 414 2.91 -4.13 23.64
CA LEU A 414 3.85 -5.30 23.64
C LEU A 414 5.03 -4.77 24.46
N GLY A 415 4.96 -4.83 25.78
CA GLY A 415 5.94 -4.15 26.62
C GLY A 415 6.20 -2.67 26.27
N GLY A 416 7.45 -2.29 25.99
CA GLY A 416 8.03 -1.15 26.71
C GLY A 416 7.93 0.27 26.14
N GLY A 417 7.64 0.48 24.86
CA GLY A 417 7.63 1.83 24.31
C GLY A 417 8.95 2.23 23.62
N LEU A 418 8.86 3.09 22.60
CA LEU A 418 9.82 3.22 21.55
C LEU A 418 9.86 4.61 20.88
N GLY A 419 11.07 5.16 20.77
CA GLY A 419 11.27 6.56 21.07
C GLY A 419 10.96 6.83 22.53
N SER A 420 11.46 7.96 23.01
CA SER A 420 11.00 8.59 24.24
C SER A 420 10.83 10.10 24.10
N GLY A 421 11.20 10.65 22.93
CA GLY A 421 10.89 12.00 22.49
C GLY A 421 9.75 12.04 21.46
N ILE A 422 9.46 13.26 21.00
CA ILE A 422 8.35 13.59 20.08
C ILE A 422 8.79 13.83 18.62
N ASN A 423 10.10 13.86 18.37
CA ASN A 423 10.70 14.05 17.04
C ASN A 423 11.11 12.70 16.40
N GLU A 424 10.39 11.68 16.82
CA GLU A 424 10.63 10.25 16.71
C GLU A 424 9.30 9.66 16.16
N TRP A 425 9.17 9.53 14.82
CA TRP A 425 7.92 9.45 13.98
C TRP A 425 7.70 8.03 13.36
N VAL A 426 7.17 7.79 12.09
CA VAL A 426 7.23 6.57 11.14
C VAL A 426 6.43 6.44 9.77
N TYR A 427 6.97 5.84 8.65
CA TYR A 427 6.42 5.69 7.25
C TYR A 427 6.76 4.35 6.47
N SER A 428 5.89 3.40 6.07
CA SER A 428 6.26 2.11 5.34
C SER A 428 6.58 0.89 6.32
N LEU A 429 6.38 -0.47 6.18
CA LEU A 429 6.70 -1.59 7.24
C LEU A 429 7.02 -3.08 6.85
N SER A 430 7.74 -3.98 7.56
CA SER A 430 8.57 -5.01 6.84
C SER A 430 8.55 -6.58 6.96
N VAL A 431 8.88 -7.31 5.86
CA VAL A 431 8.82 -8.79 5.68
C VAL A 431 9.81 -9.27 4.59
N LEU A 432 10.49 -10.43 4.70
CA LEU A 432 11.57 -11.12 3.90
C LEU A 432 11.89 -12.55 4.45
N ASN A 433 13.00 -12.97 5.12
CA ASN A 433 13.21 -14.30 5.77
C ASN A 433 13.28 -14.33 7.33
N GLY A 434 12.26 -13.74 7.95
CA GLY A 434 11.71 -14.00 9.28
C GLY A 434 11.10 -12.85 10.09
N GLU A 435 11.67 -11.67 10.10
CA GLU A 435 11.54 -10.74 11.22
C GLU A 435 10.91 -9.37 10.80
N LEU A 436 9.84 -8.83 11.39
CA LEU A 436 9.36 -7.50 10.93
C LEU A 436 10.04 -6.38 11.65
N ILE A 437 10.93 -5.77 10.89
CA ILE A 437 11.81 -4.74 11.36
C ILE A 437 11.53 -3.49 10.50
N ALA A 438 12.27 -2.43 10.73
CA ALA A 438 11.57 -1.22 11.01
C ALA A 438 12.26 0.17 10.81
N GLY A 439 11.88 1.14 9.91
CA GLY A 439 12.38 2.55 9.70
C GLY A 439 12.15 3.74 10.67
N GLY A 440 13.11 4.58 11.16
CA GLY A 440 12.93 5.98 11.71
C GLY A 440 13.99 7.09 12.02
N ASN A 441 13.57 8.13 12.76
CA ASN A 441 14.38 9.25 13.27
C ASN A 441 14.60 9.26 14.79
N PHE A 442 14.83 8.14 15.46
CA PHE A 442 14.68 8.09 16.92
C PHE A 442 15.71 7.17 17.62
N THR A 443 15.71 7.02 18.97
CA THR A 443 16.84 6.41 19.72
C THR A 443 16.58 5.39 20.84
N THR A 444 15.37 5.16 21.36
CA THR A 444 15.15 4.47 22.68
C THR A 444 14.01 3.42 22.70
N ALA A 445 14.23 2.24 23.30
CA ALA A 445 13.35 1.05 23.43
C ALA A 445 13.04 0.80 24.88
N ASP A 446 12.11 -0.12 25.24
CA ASP A 446 12.19 -1.07 26.38
C ASP A 446 13.38 -0.86 27.36
N GLY A 447 13.55 0.34 27.92
CA GLY A 447 14.85 0.87 28.39
C GLY A 447 16.06 1.00 27.41
N VAL A 448 16.33 0.04 26.51
CA VAL A 448 17.64 -0.13 25.84
C VAL A 448 17.97 0.87 24.72
N THR A 449 19.26 1.11 24.46
CA THR A 449 19.77 2.16 23.54
C THR A 449 20.77 1.59 22.55
N VAL A 450 20.60 1.93 21.27
CA VAL A 450 21.63 1.77 20.26
C VAL A 450 21.45 2.89 19.22
N ASN A 451 22.02 2.80 18.03
CA ASN A 451 22.02 3.91 17.08
C ASN A 451 20.84 3.85 16.14
N ARG A 452 19.69 4.13 16.75
CA ARG A 452 18.46 4.21 15.99
C ARG A 452 18.21 2.85 15.28
N ILE A 453 18.32 1.58 15.79
CA ILE A 453 17.73 0.30 15.14
C ILE A 453 17.63 -1.25 15.71
N ALA A 454 16.44 -1.76 16.24
CA ALA A 454 15.78 -3.03 16.85
C ALA A 454 14.99 -4.18 16.04
N ARG A 455 15.45 -5.45 15.94
CA ARG A 455 14.69 -6.61 15.38
C ARG A 455 13.31 -7.05 16.00
N TRP A 456 13.10 -8.37 16.27
CA TRP A 456 12.41 -9.18 17.37
C TRP A 456 11.99 -10.77 17.00
N ASN A 457 11.86 -12.86 18.09
CA ASN A 457 11.92 -13.72 19.34
C ASN A 457 10.66 -14.15 20.04
N GLY A 458 9.50 -13.86 19.47
CA GLY A 458 8.25 -14.17 20.11
C GLY A 458 8.12 -13.45 21.46
N THR A 459 9.12 -12.62 21.87
CA THR A 459 9.34 -12.30 23.29
C THR A 459 10.00 -10.96 23.69
N SER A 460 10.85 -10.19 22.96
CA SER A 460 11.57 -9.04 23.63
C SER A 460 12.38 -8.01 22.81
N TRP A 461 13.17 -7.07 23.45
CA TRP A 461 13.92 -5.92 22.82
C TRP A 461 15.55 -5.79 22.82
N ALA A 462 16.65 -5.98 21.95
CA ALA A 462 17.38 -6.46 20.62
C ALA A 462 17.39 -6.01 19.10
N ALA A 463 18.49 -6.21 18.33
CA ALA A 463 18.75 -5.36 17.14
C ALA A 463 19.64 -5.90 16.01
N LEU A 464 20.35 -5.14 15.17
CA LEU A 464 21.22 -5.75 14.12
C LEU A 464 22.70 -5.28 13.84
N GLY A 465 23.71 -5.36 14.74
CA GLY A 465 24.98 -4.61 14.60
C GLY A 465 25.28 -3.27 15.37
N SER A 466 26.03 -2.29 14.84
CA SER A 466 26.58 -1.20 15.68
C SER A 466 26.19 0.24 15.29
N GLY A 467 25.92 0.47 14.01
CA GLY A 467 25.07 1.55 13.60
C GLY A 467 25.57 3.00 13.45
N MET A 468 24.72 4.00 13.69
CA MET A 468 23.94 4.69 12.64
C MET A 468 23.27 6.06 12.99
N ASN A 469 23.63 7.12 12.25
CA ASN A 469 23.49 8.53 12.59
C ASN A 469 22.41 9.37 11.86
N GLY A 470 21.22 8.83 11.53
CA GLY A 470 20.03 9.69 11.34
C GLY A 470 18.74 9.05 10.80
N THR A 471 17.69 9.90 10.79
CA THR A 471 16.31 9.87 10.22
C THR A 471 16.00 8.76 9.25
N VAL A 472 14.80 8.12 9.21
CA VAL A 472 14.58 6.99 8.29
C VAL A 472 13.19 6.65 7.82
N LEU A 473 12.86 6.80 6.53
CA LEU A 473 11.47 6.66 6.08
C LEU A 473 11.09 5.43 5.15
N ALA A 474 11.57 4.15 5.30
CA ALA A 474 11.09 2.83 4.68
C ALA A 474 11.93 1.39 4.90
N LEU A 475 11.86 0.23 4.12
CA LEU A 475 12.93 -0.85 3.66
C LEU A 475 12.69 -2.07 2.56
N ILE A 476 13.53 -2.64 1.54
CA ILE A 476 13.28 -3.73 0.38
C ILE A 476 13.76 -5.23 0.43
N ALA A 477 13.15 -6.17 -0.39
CA ALA A 477 13.41 -7.64 -0.57
C ALA A 477 13.87 -8.39 -1.91
N TYR A 478 14.19 -7.86 -3.12
CA TYR A 478 14.57 -8.56 -4.41
C TYR A 478 15.10 -10.03 -4.39
N ASN A 479 14.39 -11.07 -3.97
CA ASN A 479 14.69 -12.51 -4.22
C ASN A 479 15.17 -13.50 -3.12
N GLY A 480 15.65 -13.21 -1.90
CA GLY A 480 15.67 -11.96 -1.17
C GLY A 480 16.71 -11.87 -0.01
N GLU A 481 17.86 -11.37 -0.35
CA GLU A 481 19.11 -11.15 0.37
C GLU A 481 19.50 -9.61 0.60
N LEU A 482 19.44 -8.90 1.77
CA LEU A 482 18.82 -7.50 1.92
C LEU A 482 19.50 -6.07 2.18
N ILE A 483 18.76 -4.91 1.88
CA ILE A 483 19.18 -3.48 1.60
C ILE A 483 18.21 -2.28 2.00
N ALA A 484 18.47 -0.94 1.73
CA ALA A 484 17.92 0.21 2.54
C ALA A 484 18.12 1.82 2.32
N GLY A 485 17.12 2.80 2.40
CA GLY A 485 16.97 4.21 3.06
C GLY A 485 16.74 5.76 2.61
N GLY A 486 17.36 6.81 3.24
CA GLY A 486 17.60 8.24 2.86
C GLY A 486 18.70 9.34 3.34
N ALA A 487 19.52 9.49 4.45
CA ALA A 487 20.03 10.88 4.87
C ALA A 487 21.32 11.31 5.76
N PHE A 488 22.43 10.57 6.02
CA PHE A 488 23.58 10.98 6.96
C PHE A 488 24.99 10.32 6.69
N THR A 489 25.80 9.84 7.69
CA THR A 489 27.29 9.58 7.55
C THR A 489 28.12 8.41 8.25
N THR A 490 27.75 7.56 9.24
CA THR A 490 28.68 6.52 9.88
C THR A 490 28.13 5.06 10.15
N ALA A 491 28.70 3.95 9.62
CA ALA A 491 27.98 2.70 9.22
C ALA A 491 28.07 1.37 10.01
N GLY A 492 27.74 1.27 11.28
CA GLY A 492 28.28 0.14 12.05
C GLY A 492 29.79 0.20 11.97
N GLY A 493 30.28 1.44 12.08
CA GLY A 493 31.65 1.88 11.84
C GLY A 493 31.86 2.71 10.58
N VAL A 494 31.40 2.27 9.41
CA VAL A 494 32.12 2.58 8.14
C VAL A 494 31.49 3.64 7.19
N GLY A 495 32.12 4.00 6.06
CA GLY A 495 31.81 5.24 5.30
C GLY A 495 31.83 5.18 3.76
N ALA A 496 30.82 5.83 3.14
CA ALA A 496 30.54 6.14 1.71
C ALA A 496 29.04 6.06 1.47
N SER A 497 28.40 7.04 0.85
CA SER A 497 27.19 7.59 1.47
C SER A 497 25.85 6.79 1.38
N ASN A 498 24.78 7.24 2.08
CA ASN A 498 23.33 6.86 2.22
C ASN A 498 22.57 5.69 1.46
N ILE A 499 22.95 4.40 1.32
CA ILE A 499 22.13 3.14 1.05
C ILE A 499 22.97 1.85 0.97
N ALA A 500 22.55 0.71 1.54
CA ALA A 500 23.47 -0.44 1.68
C ALA A 500 22.87 -1.79 2.04
N ARG A 501 23.79 -2.75 2.25
CA ARG A 501 23.58 -4.15 2.54
C ARG A 501 24.32 -4.73 3.70
N TRP A 502 23.72 -5.85 4.00
CA TRP A 502 24.17 -6.96 4.84
C TRP A 502 25.16 -9.67 3.92
N ASN A 503 25.52 -10.72 4.72
CA ASN A 503 26.23 -11.95 4.75
C ASN A 503 25.02 -12.98 5.20
N GLY A 504 24.01 -13.67 7.21
CA GLY A 504 24.36 -13.97 8.72
C GLY A 504 25.35 -13.23 9.77
N ALA A 505 26.59 -12.70 9.51
CA ALA A 505 27.54 -11.99 10.43
C ALA A 505 28.04 -10.48 10.22
N SER A 506 28.22 -9.79 9.06
CA SER A 506 28.74 -8.34 9.08
C SER A 506 28.69 -7.38 7.83
N TRP A 507 27.83 -6.31 7.75
CA TRP A 507 27.33 -5.39 6.63
C TRP A 507 28.46 -4.91 5.65
N GLN A 508 28.28 -4.76 4.30
CA GLN A 508 29.35 -4.27 3.34
C GLN A 508 28.82 -3.47 2.04
N PRO A 509 29.50 -3.31 0.87
CA PRO A 509 29.48 -2.10 -0.03
C PRO A 509 28.41 -2.06 -1.14
N LEU A 510 28.40 -1.04 -2.04
CA LEU A 510 27.82 -1.04 -3.41
C LEU A 510 28.26 0.14 -4.30
N GLY A 511 29.58 0.24 -4.47
CA GLY A 511 30.29 1.35 -5.09
C GLY A 511 30.74 2.42 -4.06
N SER A 512 30.95 3.67 -4.49
CA SER A 512 31.70 4.77 -3.88
C SER A 512 31.11 5.82 -2.91
N GLY A 513 29.84 6.25 -2.95
CA GLY A 513 29.25 7.22 -1.99
C GLY A 513 28.97 8.65 -2.49
N MET A 514 28.49 9.55 -1.59
CA MET A 514 27.28 10.36 -1.88
C MET A 514 26.92 11.54 -0.85
N ASN A 515 25.79 12.31 -0.93
CA ASN A 515 25.40 13.49 -0.05
C ASN A 515 24.00 13.58 0.75
N ASP A 516 22.86 14.12 0.26
CA ASP A 516 21.60 14.59 0.96
C ASP A 516 20.49 13.55 1.45
N TRP A 517 19.14 13.84 1.43
CA TRP A 517 17.92 13.20 2.11
C TRP A 517 16.76 12.60 1.20
N VAL A 518 15.84 11.66 1.60
CA VAL A 518 14.94 10.87 0.65
C VAL A 518 13.52 10.30 1.11
N ASN A 519 12.92 9.13 0.64
CA ASN A 519 11.56 8.47 0.97
C ASN A 519 10.90 7.08 0.42
N ALA A 520 11.30 6.17 -0.51
CA ALA A 520 10.34 5.16 -1.17
C ALA A 520 10.65 3.59 -1.21
N LEU A 521 10.28 2.73 -2.25
CA LEU A 521 10.56 1.28 -2.76
C LEU A 521 9.66 -0.07 -2.71
N THR A 522 9.74 -1.01 -3.73
CA THR A 522 9.30 -2.49 -4.01
C THR A 522 10.23 -3.34 -5.00
N VAL A 523 10.01 -4.56 -5.62
CA VAL A 523 10.97 -5.34 -6.56
C VAL A 523 10.48 -6.57 -7.44
N TYR A 524 10.65 -6.55 -8.79
CA TYR A 524 10.10 -7.38 -9.90
C TYR A 524 11.14 -8.27 -10.52
N ASN A 525 10.90 -9.57 -10.45
CA ASN A 525 10.96 -10.27 -11.72
C ASN A 525 12.50 -10.45 -12.03
N GLY A 526 13.37 -10.66 -11.04
CA GLY A 526 14.78 -11.05 -11.30
C GLY A 526 15.73 -10.00 -11.94
N GLU A 527 15.32 -8.74 -12.12
CA GLU A 527 15.96 -7.79 -13.06
C GLU A 527 16.01 -6.28 -12.61
N LEU A 528 16.97 -5.78 -11.78
CA LEU A 528 16.94 -4.55 -10.90
C LEU A 528 16.84 -3.02 -11.35
N ILE A 529 16.90 -2.10 -10.35
CA ILE A 529 16.56 -0.64 -10.14
C ILE A 529 17.25 -0.05 -8.85
N ALA A 530 17.47 1.28 -8.66
CA ALA A 530 17.02 2.09 -7.51
C ALA A 530 17.11 3.64 -7.68
N GLY A 531 16.59 4.46 -6.75
CA GLY A 531 17.03 5.87 -6.52
C GLY A 531 16.10 6.88 -5.79
N GLY A 532 16.54 8.08 -5.32
CA GLY A 532 15.76 9.28 -4.87
C GLY A 532 16.04 10.85 -5.09
N PHE A 533 16.92 11.58 -4.36
CA PHE A 533 17.03 13.06 -4.26
C PHE A 533 18.32 13.81 -4.76
N PHE A 534 19.28 13.22 -5.48
CA PHE A 534 20.65 13.76 -5.65
C PHE A 534 20.97 14.73 -6.77
N THR A 535 22.29 14.87 -6.94
CA THR A 535 23.07 15.80 -7.77
C THR A 535 24.39 15.21 -8.35
N THR A 536 25.59 15.39 -7.75
CA THR A 536 26.92 14.87 -8.24
C THR A 536 27.06 13.33 -8.12
N ALA A 537 28.05 12.64 -8.75
CA ALA A 537 27.92 11.30 -9.42
C ALA A 537 28.31 9.89 -8.82
N GLY A 538 27.60 8.79 -9.23
CA GLY A 538 27.99 7.34 -9.21
C GLY A 538 29.00 6.93 -10.25
N GLY A 539 29.90 7.89 -10.48
CA GLY A 539 30.53 8.14 -11.77
C GLY A 539 29.62 8.80 -12.81
N VAL A 540 28.68 8.06 -13.40
CA VAL A 540 27.95 8.38 -14.68
C VAL A 540 26.93 9.57 -14.60
N SER A 541 25.95 9.86 -15.52
CA SER A 541 25.06 11.08 -15.68
C SER A 541 23.47 11.14 -15.43
N ALA A 542 22.86 10.43 -14.47
CA ALA A 542 21.41 10.30 -14.21
C ALA A 542 20.93 11.49 -13.50
N ASN A 543 19.68 11.85 -13.50
CA ASN A 543 19.23 12.57 -12.34
C ASN A 543 18.26 11.62 -11.58
N ARG A 544 17.66 11.82 -10.41
CA ARG A 544 16.46 11.08 -9.87
C ARG A 544 16.02 9.64 -10.50
N ILE A 545 16.91 8.63 -10.90
CA ILE A 545 16.89 7.08 -11.02
C ILE A 545 18.15 6.24 -11.57
N ALA A 546 18.26 4.89 -11.37
CA ALA A 546 18.79 3.84 -12.33
C ALA A 546 18.52 2.29 -12.04
N ARG A 547 19.08 1.25 -12.79
CA ARG A 547 18.79 -0.28 -12.94
C ARG A 547 19.82 -1.58 -12.83
N TRP A 548 20.02 -2.41 -11.75
CA TRP A 548 21.00 -3.64 -11.72
C TRP A 548 20.47 -4.81 -12.55
N ASN A 549 21.29 -5.85 -12.79
CA ASN A 549 22.57 -5.60 -13.42
C ASN A 549 23.59 -6.78 -13.47
N GLY A 550 24.91 -6.49 -13.40
CA GLY A 550 26.04 -7.44 -13.26
C GLY A 550 27.51 -6.92 -13.43
N THR A 551 27.79 -5.60 -13.48
CA THR A 551 29.15 -4.99 -13.60
C THR A 551 29.35 -3.57 -12.99
N ASN A 552 28.43 -2.60 -13.11
CA ASN A 552 28.57 -1.15 -12.71
C ASN A 552 27.17 -0.50 -12.50
N TRP A 553 26.97 0.80 -12.18
CA TRP A 553 25.67 1.50 -12.41
C TRP A 553 25.66 2.30 -13.74
N GLN A 554 24.48 2.64 -14.27
CA GLN A 554 24.21 3.55 -15.41
C GLN A 554 22.79 4.16 -15.17
N ALA A 555 21.95 4.37 -16.19
CA ALA A 555 20.73 5.18 -16.25
C ALA A 555 19.30 4.57 -16.18
N LEU A 556 18.24 5.34 -15.96
CA LEU A 556 17.15 5.24 -16.95
C LEU A 556 16.55 6.64 -17.22
N GLY A 557 17.31 7.36 -18.04
CA GLY A 557 16.77 8.09 -19.17
C GLY A 557 17.65 9.22 -19.69
N SER A 558 16.98 10.32 -20.03
CA SER A 558 17.11 11.51 -19.21
C SER A 558 15.93 11.60 -18.18
N GLY A 559 15.60 12.67 -17.43
CA GLY A 559 14.79 12.53 -16.19
C GLY A 559 14.38 13.78 -15.37
N MET A 560 13.43 13.66 -14.34
CA MET A 560 12.91 14.56 -13.21
C MET A 560 13.75 15.84 -12.88
N ASN A 561 13.52 16.62 -11.80
CA ASN A 561 14.41 17.71 -11.28
C ASN A 561 14.20 18.07 -9.79
N SER A 562 13.64 17.07 -9.10
CA SER A 562 13.42 16.70 -7.68
C SER A 562 12.40 15.34 -7.62
N ALA A 563 10.73 14.54 -6.24
CA ALA A 563 10.48 13.90 -4.83
C ALA A 563 9.85 12.47 -4.79
N VAL A 564 9.99 11.59 -3.76
CA VAL A 564 9.32 10.23 -3.81
C VAL A 564 8.88 9.57 -2.50
N HIS A 565 7.99 8.54 -2.47
CA HIS A 565 7.51 7.80 -1.27
C HIS A 565 7.14 6.26 -1.18
N ALA A 566 6.80 5.40 -2.18
CA ALA A 566 6.92 3.89 -2.04
C ALA A 566 7.14 3.01 -3.35
N LEU A 567 6.41 1.96 -3.85
CA LEU A 567 6.48 1.34 -5.25
C LEU A 567 5.42 0.27 -5.80
N ALA A 568 5.52 -1.09 -5.77
CA ALA A 568 4.93 -2.05 -6.78
C ALA A 568 4.76 -3.65 -6.64
N ILE A 569 4.08 -4.34 -7.63
CA ILE A 569 3.88 -5.76 -8.13
C ILE A 569 3.27 -5.71 -9.59
N TYR A 570 3.42 -6.65 -10.56
CA TYR A 570 2.65 -6.59 -11.84
C TYR A 570 2.67 -7.71 -12.92
N ASN A 571 3.73 -8.48 -13.11
CA ASN A 571 3.84 -9.44 -14.23
C ASN A 571 4.00 -8.90 -15.71
N SER A 572 3.93 -7.60 -16.07
CA SER A 572 4.33 -7.13 -17.44
C SER A 572 4.90 -5.70 -17.63
N GLU A 573 4.60 -4.73 -16.78
CA GLU A 573 5.40 -3.49 -16.61
C GLU A 573 5.60 -3.24 -15.09
N LEU A 574 5.62 -2.01 -14.55
CA LEU A 574 5.07 -1.71 -13.19
C LEU A 574 4.11 -0.49 -13.27
N VAL A 575 4.34 0.65 -12.57
CA VAL A 575 3.83 2.07 -12.66
C VAL A 575 4.95 3.03 -12.26
N ALA A 576 4.83 4.35 -12.14
CA ALA A 576 6.02 5.20 -12.21
C ALA A 576 6.14 6.54 -11.49
N GLY A 577 5.21 6.91 -10.62
CA GLY A 577 5.52 7.88 -9.57
C GLY A 577 5.60 9.33 -9.97
N GLY A 578 6.01 10.26 -9.11
CA GLY A 578 6.36 11.68 -9.32
C GLY A 578 7.31 11.92 -10.56
N GLY A 579 7.93 13.07 -10.95
CA GLY A 579 8.43 13.32 -12.35
C GLY A 579 8.53 14.74 -13.05
N PHE A 580 7.66 15.27 -13.95
CA PHE A 580 8.09 16.06 -15.17
C PHE A 580 8.22 17.62 -15.23
N THR A 581 9.08 18.04 -16.19
CA THR A 581 9.19 19.09 -17.26
C THR A 581 10.07 18.40 -18.32
N THR A 582 10.11 18.90 -19.55
CA THR A 582 10.80 18.40 -20.74
C THR A 582 11.34 17.02 -20.53
N ALA A 583 10.44 16.00 -20.51
CA ALA A 583 10.87 14.64 -20.21
C ALA A 583 11.61 13.98 -21.37
N GLY A 584 12.64 14.66 -21.82
CA GLY A 584 12.61 15.45 -23.06
C GLY A 584 11.23 15.79 -23.72
N GLY A 585 10.67 17.05 -23.72
CA GLY A 585 9.63 17.63 -24.69
C GLY A 585 8.13 18.13 -24.36
N VAL A 586 6.95 17.60 -24.87
CA VAL A 586 5.46 17.81 -24.63
C VAL A 586 4.95 17.54 -23.23
N SER A 587 4.61 16.33 -22.81
CA SER A 587 4.19 16.02 -21.45
C SER A 587 4.09 14.52 -21.27
N ALA A 588 4.34 14.03 -20.08
CA ALA A 588 3.36 13.13 -19.53
C ALA A 588 2.58 14.04 -18.66
N ASN A 589 1.38 14.52 -19.05
CA ASN A 589 0.55 15.43 -18.23
C ASN A 589 -0.46 14.72 -17.39
N ARG A 590 -0.14 13.54 -16.94
CA ARG A 590 0.89 13.72 -15.94
C ARG A 590 1.86 12.47 -16.04
N ILE A 591 1.56 11.35 -16.69
CA ILE A 591 2.41 10.13 -16.42
C ILE A 591 2.72 9.14 -17.53
N ALA A 592 3.69 8.26 -17.29
CA ALA A 592 4.36 7.48 -18.32
C ALA A 592 4.77 6.00 -18.02
N ARG A 593 4.85 5.10 -19.01
CA ARG A 593 5.23 3.66 -18.78
C ARG A 593 6.72 3.34 -18.91
N TRP A 594 7.05 2.05 -18.82
CA TRP A 594 8.27 1.32 -19.16
C TRP A 594 7.81 -0.12 -19.27
N ASN A 595 8.07 -0.66 -20.44
CA ASN A 595 8.34 -2.07 -20.67
C ASN A 595 9.82 -2.33 -20.98
N GLY A 596 10.46 -1.44 -21.76
CA GLY A 596 11.72 -1.79 -22.42
C GLY A 596 12.53 -0.73 -23.22
N SER A 597 11.94 0.32 -23.84
CA SER A 597 12.72 1.36 -24.59
C SER A 597 12.60 2.90 -24.28
N SER A 598 11.53 3.69 -24.58
CA SER A 598 11.52 5.19 -24.42
C SER A 598 10.33 5.91 -23.72
N TRP A 599 10.65 6.91 -22.84
CA TRP A 599 9.76 7.65 -21.87
C TRP A 599 8.45 8.09 -22.54
N ALA A 600 7.25 7.78 -22.01
CA ALA A 600 6.02 7.90 -22.83
C ALA A 600 4.66 7.73 -22.10
N ALA A 601 3.48 8.10 -22.69
CA ALA A 601 2.27 8.53 -21.91
C ALA A 601 0.77 8.28 -22.54
N LEU A 602 -0.42 8.95 -22.30
CA LEU A 602 -1.72 8.91 -23.09
C LEU A 602 -2.59 10.19 -23.59
N GLY A 603 -2.52 11.47 -23.12
CA GLY A 603 -3.18 12.75 -23.68
C GLY A 603 -3.15 14.23 -23.03
N THR A 604 -3.41 14.56 -21.70
CA THR A 604 -3.00 15.57 -20.66
C THR A 604 -3.26 15.40 -19.07
N GLY A 605 -3.31 14.23 -18.40
CA GLY A 605 -3.66 13.94 -16.97
C GLY A 605 -4.02 15.01 -15.88
N MET A 606 -3.19 15.22 -14.86
CA MET A 606 -3.36 16.18 -13.75
C MET A 606 -2.63 17.49 -14.03
N ASN A 607 -2.22 18.20 -12.98
CA ASN A 607 -0.94 18.85 -12.82
C ASN A 607 -0.24 18.62 -11.41
N ALA A 608 -0.62 17.70 -10.45
CA ALA A 608 0.10 17.51 -9.12
C ALA A 608 0.16 16.13 -8.39
N THR A 609 1.01 15.97 -7.32
CA THR A 609 1.94 14.81 -6.99
C THR A 609 1.37 13.37 -6.83
N LEU A 610 2.22 12.32 -7.04
CA LEU A 610 1.93 10.87 -7.27
C LEU A 610 3.08 9.91 -6.80
N LEU A 611 3.03 8.70 -6.16
CA LEU A 611 2.12 7.52 -6.03
C LEU A 611 2.90 6.17 -5.41
N ASP A 612 2.64 4.79 -5.49
CA ASP A 612 3.24 3.48 -4.83
C ASP A 612 2.34 2.17 -4.95
N LEU A 613 2.61 0.88 -4.49
CA LEU A 613 1.69 -0.34 -4.61
C LEU A 613 1.90 -1.86 -4.18
N ALA A 614 0.82 -2.69 -4.42
CA ALA A 614 0.72 -4.16 -4.79
C ALA A 614 0.08 -4.62 -6.19
N VAL A 615 -0.94 -5.54 -6.31
CA VAL A 615 -1.63 -6.13 -7.55
C VAL A 615 -2.99 -6.85 -7.24
N TYR A 616 -4.12 -6.65 -7.96
CA TYR A 616 -5.29 -7.59 -8.15
C TYR A 616 -6.39 -7.07 -9.14
N ASP A 617 -7.58 -7.68 -9.26
CA ASP A 617 -8.70 -7.61 -10.24
C ASP A 617 -8.57 -6.67 -11.45
N GLY A 618 -7.59 -6.92 -12.32
CA GLY A 618 -7.77 -6.54 -13.72
C GLY A 618 -7.38 -5.11 -14.12
N GLU A 619 -6.94 -4.25 -13.20
CA GLU A 619 -6.66 -2.84 -13.51
C GLU A 619 -5.28 -2.38 -12.97
N LEU A 620 -4.89 -1.11 -13.11
CA LEU A 620 -3.52 -0.63 -12.86
C LEU A 620 -3.50 0.81 -12.37
N VAL A 621 -2.37 1.45 -12.01
CA VAL A 621 -2.39 2.64 -11.09
C VAL A 621 -1.69 3.92 -11.60
N ALA A 622 -1.90 5.09 -10.97
CA ALA A 622 -1.71 6.44 -11.56
C ALA A 622 -2.59 7.55 -10.87
N VAL A 623 -2.51 8.88 -11.20
CA VAL A 623 -3.42 10.06 -10.83
C VAL A 623 -2.86 11.33 -10.16
N GLY A 624 -3.38 11.96 -9.08
CA GLY A 624 -2.64 13.05 -8.41
C GLY A 624 -3.30 14.05 -7.45
N GLY A 625 -4.52 14.59 -7.63
CA GLY A 625 -4.90 15.88 -6.97
C GLY A 625 -6.32 16.04 -6.43
N PHE A 626 -6.96 17.21 -6.63
CA PHE A 626 -8.34 17.27 -7.18
C PHE A 626 -9.04 18.71 -7.28
N THR A 627 -9.45 19.29 -8.43
CA THR A 627 -10.64 20.19 -8.74
C THR A 627 -10.83 20.22 -10.27
N THR A 628 -9.98 20.90 -11.07
CA THR A 628 -10.03 20.84 -12.57
C THR A 628 -8.82 20.15 -13.27
N ALA A 629 -8.99 19.03 -14.05
CA ALA A 629 -7.99 18.45 -15.01
C ALA A 629 -8.32 17.21 -15.89
N GLY A 630 -7.90 15.99 -15.42
CA GLY A 630 -7.92 14.63 -15.97
C GLY A 630 -9.00 14.34 -16.97
N GLY A 631 -10.13 14.92 -16.65
CA GLY A 631 -11.28 15.20 -17.46
C GLY A 631 -12.40 15.57 -16.49
N VAL A 632 -12.52 14.81 -15.38
CA VAL A 632 -13.82 14.62 -14.73
C VAL A 632 -13.75 14.58 -13.19
N THR A 633 -14.93 14.67 -12.56
CA THR A 633 -15.16 14.86 -11.12
C THR A 633 -15.08 13.58 -10.32
N VAL A 634 -13.85 13.17 -10.15
CA VAL A 634 -13.33 12.59 -8.92
C VAL A 634 -13.86 13.35 -7.68
N ASN A 635 -13.83 12.76 -6.50
CA ASN A 635 -12.95 13.38 -5.55
C ASN A 635 -12.02 12.29 -5.17
N ARG A 636 -10.75 12.56 -5.39
CA ARG A 636 -9.71 12.12 -4.51
C ARG A 636 -8.41 11.23 -5.22
N ILE A 637 -7.88 9.93 -5.48
CA ILE A 637 -8.01 8.34 -5.69
C ILE A 637 -8.42 7.95 -7.18
N ALA A 638 -8.41 6.71 -7.78
CA ALA A 638 -8.41 6.57 -9.29
C ALA A 638 -8.77 5.34 -10.30
N ARG A 639 -9.15 4.03 -10.11
CA ARG A 639 -9.40 2.86 -11.12
C ARG A 639 -8.81 2.80 -12.57
N TRP A 640 -8.13 1.79 -13.18
CA TRP A 640 -7.76 1.82 -14.64
C TRP A 640 -7.57 0.47 -15.33
N ASN A 641 -8.33 0.23 -16.38
CA ASN A 641 -8.29 -0.93 -17.26
C ASN A 641 -7.38 -0.76 -18.48
N GLY A 642 -7.21 0.46 -19.00
CA GLY A 642 -6.41 0.67 -20.21
C GLY A 642 -6.67 1.94 -21.04
N ALA A 643 -7.42 2.96 -20.60
CA ALA A 643 -7.74 4.11 -21.46
C ALA A 643 -7.94 5.48 -20.77
N VAL A 644 -9.17 5.78 -20.35
CA VAL A 644 -9.64 7.08 -19.80
C VAL A 644 -10.43 6.87 -18.49
N TRP A 645 -11.63 7.43 -18.28
CA TRP A 645 -12.14 7.82 -16.94
C TRP A 645 -12.99 6.76 -16.09
N GLN A 646 -13.86 7.09 -15.09
CA GLN A 646 -14.95 6.32 -14.32
C GLN A 646 -15.01 6.37 -12.75
N ALA A 647 -16.03 5.76 -12.09
CA ALA A 647 -16.68 6.32 -10.88
C ALA A 647 -16.85 5.37 -9.67
N LEU A 648 -16.34 5.72 -8.47
CA LEU A 648 -16.27 4.87 -7.25
C LEU A 648 -17.35 5.24 -6.22
N GLY A 649 -18.49 5.75 -6.69
CA GLY A 649 -19.41 6.54 -5.88
C GLY A 649 -19.12 8.05 -5.97
N SER A 650 -19.01 8.72 -4.82
CA SER A 650 -19.14 10.18 -4.65
C SER A 650 -17.84 10.99 -4.46
N GLY A 651 -16.71 10.34 -4.18
CA GLY A 651 -15.38 10.97 -4.03
C GLY A 651 -15.19 11.65 -2.74
N LEU A 652 -14.06 11.41 -2.10
CA LEU A 652 -13.92 11.83 -0.74
C LEU A 652 -13.77 13.35 -0.57
N GLY A 653 -14.71 14.27 -0.88
CA GLY A 653 -14.55 15.75 -0.87
C GLY A 653 -15.20 16.63 0.20
N THR A 654 -14.42 17.12 1.18
CA THR A 654 -14.62 18.47 1.77
C THR A 654 -13.36 19.40 1.78
N GLU A 655 -12.60 19.63 2.87
CA GLU A 655 -11.71 20.85 3.00
C GLU A 655 -10.33 20.82 2.29
N VAL A 656 -9.33 21.63 2.70
CA VAL A 656 -8.27 22.11 1.78
C VAL A 656 -6.81 21.70 2.10
N PHE A 657 -6.38 21.56 3.35
CA PHE A 657 -4.96 21.45 3.76
C PHE A 657 -4.34 20.04 3.73
N GLU A 658 -5.11 19.09 4.22
CA GLU A 658 -5.27 17.65 3.97
C GLU A 658 -4.56 17.06 2.73
N THR A 659 -4.45 15.73 2.61
CA THR A 659 -3.42 15.09 1.76
C THR A 659 -3.83 13.76 1.05
N ALA A 660 -3.03 13.16 0.11
CA ALA A 660 -3.13 11.73 -0.37
C ALA A 660 -1.87 11.02 -0.96
N ARG A 661 -1.66 9.69 -0.70
CA ARG A 661 -0.27 9.20 -0.43
C ARG A 661 0.27 7.67 -0.21
N THR A 662 -0.18 6.39 -0.48
CA THR A 662 0.38 5.14 0.25
C THR A 662 0.28 3.47 0.05
N LEU A 663 -0.15 2.67 -0.99
CA LEU A 663 -1.12 1.44 -0.93
C LEU A 663 -0.69 -0.10 -1.30
N THR A 664 -1.51 -1.21 -1.10
CA THR A 664 -1.27 -2.72 -1.40
C THR A 664 -2.49 -3.75 -1.77
N VAL A 665 -2.44 -5.14 -1.67
CA VAL A 665 -3.52 -6.21 -1.87
C VAL A 665 -3.59 -7.45 -0.91
N TYR A 666 -4.82 -8.01 -0.67
CA TYR A 666 -5.22 -9.27 0.02
C TYR A 666 -6.75 -9.57 -0.12
N ASP A 667 -7.14 -10.86 -0.06
CA ASP A 667 -8.52 -11.39 0.10
C ASP A 667 -9.61 -10.68 -0.73
N ASP A 668 -9.29 -10.52 -2.01
CA ASP A 668 -10.19 -10.32 -3.14
C ASP A 668 -11.15 -9.13 -3.17
N GLU A 669 -10.98 -8.15 -2.28
CA GLU A 669 -11.56 -6.82 -2.46
C GLU A 669 -10.45 -5.68 -3.01
N LEU A 670 -9.33 -3.80 -2.12
CA LEU A 670 -8.34 -2.62 -2.40
C LEU A 670 -8.13 -1.98 -1.04
N ILE A 671 -7.23 -1.01 -0.87
CA ILE A 671 -7.21 -0.14 0.32
C ILE A 671 -7.36 1.38 0.08
N ALA A 672 -7.71 2.08 1.16
CA ALA A 672 -7.91 3.50 1.18
C ALA A 672 -7.63 4.03 2.59
N GLY A 673 -6.56 4.81 2.79
CA GLY A 673 -6.44 6.23 2.44
C GLY A 673 -5.52 6.93 3.40
N GLY A 674 -5.95 8.07 3.91
CA GLY A 674 -5.37 8.58 5.14
C GLY A 674 -5.33 10.07 5.43
N ASP A 675 -6.24 10.97 5.07
CA ASP A 675 -6.07 12.36 5.53
C ASP A 675 -7.30 13.21 5.61
N PHE A 676 -8.23 12.83 6.49
CA PHE A 676 -9.68 12.94 6.32
C PHE A 676 -10.53 13.83 7.24
N LEU A 677 -11.76 14.06 6.74
CA LEU A 677 -12.89 14.69 7.43
C LEU A 677 -14.25 13.99 7.16
N THR A 678 -14.50 13.45 5.96
CA THR A 678 -15.87 13.21 5.41
C THR A 678 -16.11 11.99 4.45
N ALA A 679 -15.14 11.06 4.31
CA ALA A 679 -15.10 9.81 3.52
C ALA A 679 -16.38 9.00 3.33
N GLY A 680 -16.64 8.33 2.21
CA GLY A 680 -17.93 7.64 1.96
C GLY A 680 -19.14 8.55 1.71
N GLY A 681 -19.15 9.73 2.33
CA GLY A 681 -20.38 10.39 2.81
C GLY A 681 -20.56 10.21 4.31
N GLN A 682 -19.73 9.36 4.92
CA GLN A 682 -20.09 8.45 6.01
C GLN A 682 -18.88 8.04 6.89
N VAL A 683 -18.93 8.41 8.16
CA VAL A 683 -18.14 8.10 9.39
C VAL A 683 -16.76 7.35 9.39
N SER A 684 -15.59 7.88 8.96
CA SER A 684 -14.37 7.03 8.78
C SER A 684 -12.94 7.56 8.85
N ALA A 685 -12.59 8.23 9.94
CA ALA A 685 -11.25 8.77 10.09
C ALA A 685 -10.12 7.74 9.97
N TYR A 686 -9.30 7.77 8.92
CA TYR A 686 -8.03 7.06 8.91
C TYR A 686 -8.00 5.44 8.78
N TRP A 687 -9.04 4.66 8.39
CA TRP A 687 -9.19 3.22 7.85
C TRP A 687 -10.35 3.34 6.86
N ALA A 688 -10.35 2.68 5.69
CA ALA A 688 -11.59 2.05 5.24
C ALA A 688 -11.53 0.99 4.17
N ARG A 689 -12.57 0.10 4.16
CA ARG A 689 -13.00 -1.32 3.75
C ARG A 689 -13.33 -1.96 2.29
N TRP A 690 -13.60 -1.20 1.22
CA TRP A 690 -14.35 -1.43 -0.09
C TRP A 690 -14.64 -2.81 -0.67
N GLY A 691 -15.61 -3.50 -0.10
CA GLY A 691 -16.12 -4.71 -0.72
C GLY A 691 -16.94 -4.51 -2.00
N CYS A 692 -17.18 -5.60 -2.71
CA CYS A 692 -18.52 -5.94 -3.15
C CYS A 692 -19.18 -6.78 -2.05
N PRO A 693 -19.93 -6.15 -1.10
CA PRO A 693 -20.52 -6.88 0.02
C PRO A 693 -21.30 -8.07 -0.52
N ALA A 694 -20.98 -9.26 -0.04
CA ALA A 694 -21.56 -10.49 -0.54
C ALA A 694 -23.10 -10.39 -0.49
N PRO A 695 -23.83 -10.72 -1.58
CA PRO A 695 -25.28 -10.57 -1.62
C PRO A 695 -25.88 -11.32 -0.44
N CYS A 696 -26.60 -10.60 0.41
CA CYS A 696 -27.05 -11.11 1.69
C CYS A 696 -28.01 -12.29 1.51
N VAL A 697 -27.92 -13.30 2.38
CA VAL A 697 -28.56 -14.61 2.15
C VAL A 697 -30.09 -14.49 2.19
N GLY A 698 -30.70 -14.34 1.01
CA GLY A 698 -32.13 -14.10 0.84
C GLY A 698 -32.48 -12.87 0.01
N ASP A 699 -31.52 -11.98 -0.26
CA ASP A 699 -31.66 -10.88 -1.23
C ASP A 699 -31.37 -11.43 -2.63
N ILE A 700 -32.39 -11.43 -3.47
CA ILE A 700 -32.46 -12.11 -4.76
C ILE A 700 -32.55 -11.11 -5.92
N ASP A 701 -33.05 -9.89 -5.68
CA ASP A 701 -33.07 -8.81 -6.69
C ASP A 701 -32.05 -7.68 -6.47
N ASN A 702 -31.32 -7.73 -5.34
CA ASN A 702 -30.21 -6.86 -4.93
C ASN A 702 -30.65 -5.42 -4.59
N ASP A 703 -31.85 -5.24 -4.03
CA ASP A 703 -32.31 -3.93 -3.50
C ASP A 703 -31.75 -3.59 -2.09
N GLY A 704 -31.12 -4.56 -1.41
CA GLY A 704 -30.53 -4.40 -0.08
C GLY A 704 -31.49 -4.69 1.08
N VAL A 705 -32.70 -5.20 0.84
CA VAL A 705 -33.68 -5.50 1.89
C VAL A 705 -34.38 -6.84 1.63
N VAL A 706 -33.92 -7.91 2.30
CA VAL A 706 -34.52 -9.26 2.20
C VAL A 706 -36.02 -9.20 2.52
N GLY A 707 -36.86 -9.23 1.49
CA GLY A 707 -38.20 -8.67 1.58
C GLY A 707 -39.25 -9.33 0.69
N GLN A 708 -40.33 -8.60 0.42
CA GLN A 708 -41.46 -9.12 -0.35
C GLN A 708 -41.11 -9.32 -1.84
N SER A 709 -40.11 -8.60 -2.35
CA SER A 709 -39.62 -8.76 -3.72
C SER A 709 -38.90 -10.09 -3.88
N ASP A 710 -37.97 -10.40 -2.98
CA ASP A 710 -37.17 -11.63 -2.99
C ASP A 710 -37.99 -12.87 -2.69
N LEU A 711 -38.92 -12.78 -1.73
CA LEU A 711 -39.89 -13.84 -1.49
C LEU A 711 -40.75 -14.08 -2.75
N GLY A 712 -41.04 -13.03 -3.54
CA GLY A 712 -41.64 -13.14 -4.86
C GLY A 712 -40.72 -13.83 -5.87
N GLY A 713 -39.45 -13.42 -5.93
CA GLY A 713 -38.41 -14.01 -6.79
C GLY A 713 -38.21 -15.50 -6.54
N LEU A 714 -38.00 -15.90 -5.28
CA LEU A 714 -37.86 -17.28 -4.85
C LEU A 714 -39.12 -18.09 -5.18
N LEU A 715 -40.31 -17.60 -4.81
CA LEU A 715 -41.57 -18.31 -5.08
C LEU A 715 -41.92 -18.40 -6.58
N SER A 716 -41.36 -17.53 -7.43
CA SER A 716 -41.52 -17.63 -8.89
C SER A 716 -40.72 -18.79 -9.52
N ALA A 717 -39.61 -19.17 -8.88
CA ALA A 717 -38.69 -20.22 -9.31
C ALA A 717 -38.76 -21.50 -8.44
N PHE A 718 -39.58 -21.51 -7.38
CA PHE A 718 -39.67 -22.60 -6.41
C PHE A 718 -40.07 -23.95 -7.05
N GLY A 719 -39.25 -24.97 -6.80
CA GLY A 719 -39.36 -26.32 -7.36
C GLY A 719 -38.71 -26.49 -8.73
N SER A 720 -37.75 -25.63 -9.10
CA SER A 720 -37.00 -25.72 -10.37
C SER A 720 -35.49 -25.87 -10.15
N CYS A 721 -34.81 -26.47 -11.12
CA CYS A 721 -33.38 -26.79 -11.09
C CYS A 721 -32.69 -26.37 -12.41
N PRO A 722 -31.34 -26.36 -12.50
CA PRO A 722 -30.60 -25.99 -13.72
C PRO A 722 -31.08 -26.70 -14.99
N GLY A 723 -31.65 -25.92 -15.91
CA GLY A 723 -32.23 -26.41 -17.17
C GLY A 723 -33.75 -26.19 -17.28
N ASP A 724 -34.44 -25.92 -16.17
CA ASP A 724 -35.86 -25.55 -16.20
C ASP A 724 -36.07 -24.11 -16.70
N PRO A 725 -37.18 -23.81 -17.42
CA PRO A 725 -37.42 -22.47 -17.98
C PRO A 725 -37.57 -21.33 -16.96
N ASN A 726 -37.83 -21.66 -15.69
CA ASN A 726 -38.06 -20.71 -14.61
C ASN A 726 -36.91 -20.68 -13.58
N TYR A 727 -35.80 -21.39 -13.83
CA TYR A 727 -34.71 -21.47 -12.87
C TYR A 727 -33.97 -20.13 -12.74
N ASN A 728 -34.05 -19.52 -11.56
CA ASN A 728 -33.28 -18.35 -11.19
C ASN A 728 -32.08 -18.76 -10.30
N PRO A 729 -30.83 -18.71 -10.78
CA PRO A 729 -29.68 -19.09 -9.97
C PRO A 729 -29.49 -18.24 -8.71
N ALA A 730 -29.98 -16.99 -8.67
CA ALA A 730 -29.93 -16.14 -7.47
C ALA A 730 -30.88 -16.63 -6.36
N ALA A 731 -31.91 -17.41 -6.69
CA ALA A 731 -32.85 -17.97 -5.72
C ALA A 731 -32.42 -19.33 -5.13
N ASN A 732 -31.31 -19.91 -5.62
CA ASN A 732 -30.66 -21.13 -5.11
C ASN A 732 -29.64 -20.75 -4.00
N ILE A 733 -30.12 -20.10 -2.94
CA ILE A 733 -29.33 -19.58 -1.82
C ILE A 733 -28.85 -20.67 -0.85
N ALA A 734 -29.44 -21.87 -0.90
CA ALA A 734 -28.94 -23.07 -0.22
C ALA A 734 -27.77 -23.74 -0.94
N GLY A 735 -27.58 -23.46 -2.24
CA GLY A 735 -26.47 -23.98 -3.04
C GLY A 735 -26.57 -25.46 -3.43
N ASP A 736 -27.65 -26.16 -3.08
CA ASP A 736 -27.86 -27.60 -3.37
C ASP A 736 -28.32 -27.90 -4.81
N ALA A 737 -28.57 -26.84 -5.59
CA ALA A 737 -28.93 -26.81 -7.01
C ALA A 737 -30.42 -27.05 -7.36
N CYS A 738 -31.35 -27.05 -6.40
CA CYS A 738 -32.79 -27.05 -6.70
C CYS A 738 -33.54 -26.16 -5.70
N ILE A 739 -34.22 -25.13 -6.22
CA ILE A 739 -34.82 -24.07 -5.38
C ILE A 739 -35.99 -24.64 -4.56
N ASP A 740 -35.80 -24.94 -3.27
CA ASP A 740 -36.77 -25.68 -2.46
C ASP A 740 -37.03 -25.10 -1.05
N GLN A 741 -37.46 -25.95 -0.10
CA GLN A 741 -37.70 -25.59 1.29
C GLN A 741 -36.40 -25.23 2.04
N SER A 742 -35.23 -25.64 1.56
CA SER A 742 -33.93 -25.16 2.05
C SER A 742 -33.78 -23.65 1.81
N ASP A 743 -33.92 -23.21 0.56
CA ASP A 743 -33.87 -21.80 0.17
C ASP A 743 -34.96 -20.97 0.83
N LEU A 744 -36.22 -21.43 0.78
CA LEU A 744 -37.32 -20.71 1.42
C LEU A 744 -37.14 -20.62 2.94
N GLY A 745 -36.49 -21.61 3.57
CA GLY A 745 -36.09 -21.56 4.97
C GLY A 745 -35.03 -20.50 5.25
N LEU A 746 -34.00 -20.41 4.41
CA LEU A 746 -32.92 -19.42 4.52
C LEU A 746 -33.42 -17.99 4.28
N LEU A 747 -34.26 -17.77 3.27
CA LEU A 747 -34.84 -16.45 2.99
C LEU A 747 -35.77 -16.01 4.13
N LEU A 748 -36.62 -16.90 4.64
CA LEU A 748 -37.50 -16.58 5.77
C LEU A 748 -36.75 -16.39 7.10
N ALA A 749 -35.57 -16.98 7.26
CA ALA A 749 -34.70 -16.72 8.42
C ALA A 749 -34.08 -15.31 8.41
N ASN A 750 -33.90 -14.72 7.23
CA ASN A 750 -33.35 -13.37 7.03
C ASN A 750 -34.42 -12.33 6.67
N PHE A 751 -35.70 -12.70 6.61
CA PHE A 751 -36.77 -11.81 6.13
C PHE A 751 -36.96 -10.58 7.02
N GLY A 752 -36.88 -9.39 6.42
CA GLY A 752 -36.89 -8.11 7.11
C GLY A 752 -35.51 -7.62 7.55
N THR A 753 -34.42 -8.30 7.18
CA THR A 753 -33.07 -7.74 7.32
C THR A 753 -32.84 -6.68 6.24
N THR A 754 -32.42 -5.49 6.67
CA THR A 754 -31.80 -4.48 5.80
C THR A 754 -30.31 -4.75 5.78
N CYS A 755 -29.77 -5.00 4.60
CA CYS A 755 -28.36 -5.27 4.38
C CYS A 755 -27.55 -3.96 4.45
N PRO A 756 -26.25 -4.03 4.82
CA PRO A 756 -25.47 -2.88 5.22
C PRO A 756 -25.11 -1.94 4.06
#